data_AF-A0A1B6YQT5-F1
#
_entry.id   AF-A0A1B6YQT5-F1
#
_cell.length_a   1.000
_cell.length_b   1.000
_cell.length_c   1.000
_cell.angle_alpha   90.00
_cell.angle_beta   90.00
_cell.angle_gamma   90.00
#
_symmetry.space_group_name_H-M   'P 1'
#
loop_
_entity.id
_entity.type
_entity.pdbx_description
1 polymer ?
#
loop_
_entity_poly.entity_id
_entity_poly.type
_entity_poly.pdbx_seq_one_letter_code
_entity_poly.pdbx_strand_id
1 'polypeptide(L)'
;MLSRGSEWQRWEPHIHAPGTAMNNQFSGPTAWEDYLTALEQASPVIEAIAVTDYYVTETYEEVLRQRDVGRLPRVRLVFPNVELRLDVATAKGGFVNLHLFVSPEDPNHVVELRRLLSRLQFNVMQDRFDCTKEDLIRLGKKADPKITDEGAALSYGANQFKVNFQKLREVFSESGWAKKNILIAVAGGATDGTSGVREAADQTLRREIEGFAHIIFASSVAQREFWLGQRDLGPAQIRATYGGLKPCLHGSDAHKIEDVATPFGDRFSWIKGGLEFDALRQACIDPGGRCHVGAEPPASATPSQVIASVEILNAPWMVTPVIPLNPGLVAIIGARGSGKTALADMIAAACDSISDDSWNADEWANPSFLVRARPLLADGKVKVSWAAGGPSTRALDGSDANGPVAYDRVRYLSQQFVEELCSASGLTDGLIREIERVIFEAHPDDARDGTLDFAELLEHRASRHRLARDREAEAVAQISDRISTELEKEKLIASYEGQVAQKKKLVEAYTADRAKLVSAGSEKRAQRHTDLAGAANQVRANLRRFSGQRQTFLAMQDEVKDLRRNQAPEILRQAQGRHSHSGMSPEQWAAFLLDYKGTVDDDLTGYVKWVDGRIAELKGTAPAAGDANTPYFADDIDLTTLSQAMLDAEMARLEKLVSADEETQRRYTALSGNIATETAALHTLTDKLKDAQGAKDRARELQTEREGAYARAFDALVAEQSVLEELYAPLMARLAAASGTLHKLSFSVARIANVEHWASEAEDGLIDLRKAGAFRGKGTLLQKANDLLKKAWETGDSAEIRTAMAEFRRLYQKELLDHSPMAHTDQVEFRAWSKRFAQWLFSTDHISIRYGIDYDGVDIRKLSPGTRGIVLLLLYLALDDSDNRPLVIDQPEENLDPKSVFEELVHLFIEAKAHRQIIIVTHNANLVINTDADQIIIAESGPHPHGALPPITYRSGGLESAEIRKAVCDILEGGEGAFQERARRLRVRLER
;
A
#
# COMPACT_ATOMS: atom_id res chain seq x y z
N MET A 1 13.75 -19.35 36.87
CA MET A 1 12.85 -18.67 35.91
C MET A 1 13.72 -18.18 34.76
N LEU A 2 13.25 -18.32 33.52
CA LEU A 2 13.94 -17.78 32.35
C LEU A 2 13.94 -16.24 32.39
N SER A 3 15.01 -15.62 31.90
CA SER A 3 15.13 -14.15 31.87
C SER A 3 14.38 -13.56 30.69
N ARG A 4 13.72 -12.41 30.89
CA ARG A 4 13.12 -11.59 29.81
C ARG A 4 14.14 -10.75 29.06
N GLY A 5 15.42 -10.87 29.39
CA GLY A 5 16.50 -10.08 28.79
C GLY A 5 16.51 -8.64 29.28
N SER A 6 16.76 -7.72 28.36
CA SER A 6 16.95 -6.29 28.63
C SER A 6 15.60 -5.60 28.88
N GLU A 7 15.38 -5.17 30.12
CA GLU A 7 14.20 -4.37 30.51
C GLU A 7 14.65 -3.00 31.00
N TRP A 8 13.78 -1.99 30.91
CA TRP A 8 14.06 -0.67 31.47
C TRP A 8 14.01 -0.72 32.99
N GLN A 9 15.15 -0.46 33.63
CA GLN A 9 15.30 -0.51 35.07
C GLN A 9 15.75 0.85 35.60
N ARG A 10 15.22 1.29 36.74
CA ARG A 10 15.68 2.52 37.40
C ARG A 10 16.99 2.25 38.15
N TRP A 11 17.98 3.06 37.83
CA TRP A 11 19.30 3.06 38.44
C TRP A 11 19.51 4.35 39.24
N GLU A 12 20.26 4.26 40.32
CA GLU A 12 20.78 5.39 41.10
C GLU A 12 22.31 5.47 40.90
N PRO A 13 22.80 6.17 39.86
CA PRO A 13 24.19 6.09 39.42
C PRO A 13 25.13 7.06 40.18
N HIS A 14 24.60 7.91 41.05
CA HIS A 14 25.39 8.87 41.83
C HIS A 14 24.67 9.20 43.13
N ILE A 15 25.08 8.54 44.21
CA ILE A 15 24.53 8.77 45.54
C ILE A 15 25.60 8.59 46.61
N HIS A 16 25.75 9.56 47.50
CA HIS A 16 26.63 9.41 48.66
C HIS A 16 25.87 8.82 49.85
N ALA A 17 26.57 8.04 50.67
CA ALA A 17 26.00 7.42 51.86
C ALA A 17 26.51 8.10 53.15
N PRO A 18 25.86 7.85 54.31
CA PRO A 18 26.28 8.39 55.59
C PRO A 18 27.74 8.08 55.90
N GLY A 19 28.53 9.11 56.21
CA GLY A 19 29.98 8.98 56.40
C GLY A 19 30.82 9.30 55.17
N THR A 20 30.22 9.76 54.07
CA THR A 20 30.96 10.27 52.90
C THR A 20 32.01 11.30 53.30
N ALA A 21 33.19 11.27 52.68
CA ALA A 21 34.32 12.07 53.12
C ALA A 21 34.09 13.59 52.97
N MET A 22 33.21 14.04 52.06
CA MET A 22 32.95 15.46 51.83
C MET A 22 31.46 15.78 51.88
N ASN A 23 31.15 16.99 52.37
CA ASN A 23 29.78 17.52 52.47
C ASN A 23 28.78 16.60 53.20
N ASN A 24 29.24 15.71 54.08
CA ASN A 24 28.37 14.80 54.83
C ASN A 24 27.43 15.58 55.77
N GLN A 25 26.14 15.58 55.44
CA GLN A 25 25.07 16.20 56.24
C GLN A 25 24.10 15.14 56.79
N PHE A 26 24.41 13.85 56.60
CA PHE A 26 23.72 12.77 57.29
C PHE A 26 24.07 12.83 58.78
N SER A 27 23.09 13.13 59.63
CA SER A 27 23.28 13.37 61.06
C SER A 27 22.34 12.51 61.91
N GLY A 28 22.73 12.27 63.15
CA GLY A 28 21.95 11.48 64.10
C GLY A 28 22.33 9.99 64.16
N PRO A 29 21.90 9.28 65.21
CA PRO A 29 22.27 7.88 65.46
C PRO A 29 21.61 6.89 64.47
N THR A 30 20.53 7.29 63.80
CA THR A 30 19.76 6.46 62.86
C THR A 30 20.09 6.74 61.40
N ALA A 31 21.08 7.59 61.10
CA ALA A 31 21.36 8.07 59.75
C ALA A 31 21.51 6.96 58.69
N TRP A 32 22.14 5.83 59.05
CA TRP A 32 22.24 4.65 58.18
C TRP A 32 20.92 3.92 57.99
N GLU A 33 20.12 3.76 59.04
CA GLU A 33 18.80 3.13 58.95
C GLU A 33 17.86 3.97 58.07
N ASP A 34 17.83 5.27 58.31
CA ASP A 34 17.00 6.24 57.57
C ASP A 34 17.40 6.26 56.08
N TYR A 35 18.70 6.32 55.77
CA TYR A 35 19.22 6.27 54.40
C TYR A 35 18.79 5.00 53.65
N LEU A 36 18.96 3.84 54.26
CA LEU A 36 18.58 2.56 53.65
C LEU A 36 17.06 2.46 53.48
N THR A 37 16.29 2.93 54.46
CA THR A 37 14.82 2.94 54.37
C THR A 37 14.32 3.87 53.27
N ALA A 38 14.94 5.04 53.08
CA ALA A 38 14.61 5.95 51.99
C ALA A 38 14.85 5.28 50.61
N LEU A 39 15.97 4.55 50.45
CA LEU A 39 16.24 3.77 49.24
C LEU A 39 15.22 2.63 49.03
N GLU A 40 14.84 1.92 50.09
CA GLU A 40 13.87 0.81 50.04
C GLU A 40 12.45 1.28 49.71
N GLN A 41 12.10 2.52 50.08
CA GLN A 41 10.79 3.14 49.86
C GLN A 41 10.73 4.00 48.60
N ALA A 42 11.82 4.13 47.86
CA ALA A 42 11.88 4.94 46.65
C ALA A 42 10.86 4.48 45.59
N SER A 43 10.20 5.45 44.97
CA SER A 43 9.26 5.24 43.85
C SER A 43 9.66 6.16 42.69
N PRO A 44 9.84 5.66 41.45
CA PRO A 44 9.88 4.25 41.05
C PRO A 44 10.94 3.43 41.80
N VAL A 45 10.80 2.10 41.86
CA VAL A 45 11.70 1.22 42.62
C VAL A 45 13.14 1.32 42.07
N ILE A 46 14.14 1.42 42.95
CA ILE A 46 15.56 1.37 42.56
C ILE A 46 16.05 -0.07 42.57
N GLU A 47 16.65 -0.52 41.46
CA GLU A 47 17.12 -1.90 41.32
C GLU A 47 18.65 -2.01 41.18
N ALA A 48 19.32 -0.89 40.90
CA ALA A 48 20.78 -0.80 40.86
C ALA A 48 21.28 0.51 41.48
N ILE A 49 22.37 0.45 42.25
CA ILE A 49 22.96 1.60 42.95
C ILE A 49 24.47 1.66 42.70
N ALA A 50 24.95 2.85 42.34
CA ALA A 50 26.36 3.19 42.35
C ALA A 50 26.66 4.03 43.60
N VAL A 51 27.33 3.44 44.59
CA VAL A 51 27.63 4.13 45.85
C VAL A 51 28.83 5.02 45.64
N THR A 52 28.64 6.33 45.85
CA THR A 52 29.63 7.34 45.55
C THR A 52 30.49 7.69 46.75
N ASP A 53 31.80 7.52 46.62
CA ASP A 53 32.81 7.89 47.62
C ASP A 53 33.87 8.81 47.01
N TYR A 54 34.33 9.81 47.77
CA TYR A 54 35.45 10.65 47.34
C TYR A 54 36.78 9.94 47.60
N TYR A 55 37.47 9.53 46.54
CA TYR A 55 38.82 8.90 46.59
C TYR A 55 38.95 7.58 47.36
N VAL A 56 37.94 7.15 48.11
CA VAL A 56 37.94 5.94 48.96
C VAL A 56 36.77 5.03 48.59
N THR A 57 36.52 3.97 49.39
CA THR A 57 35.47 2.96 49.12
C THR A 57 34.66 2.57 50.36
N GLU A 58 34.84 3.28 51.47
CA GLU A 58 34.39 2.83 52.78
C GLU A 58 32.86 2.77 52.91
N THR A 59 32.15 3.74 52.32
CA THR A 59 30.68 3.74 52.41
C THR A 59 30.09 2.69 51.48
N TYR A 60 30.70 2.43 50.31
CA TYR A 60 30.36 1.29 49.47
C TYR A 60 30.50 -0.05 50.21
N GLU A 61 31.61 -0.26 50.92
CA GLU A 61 31.84 -1.48 51.71
C GLU A 61 30.84 -1.62 52.87
N GLU A 62 30.40 -0.53 53.49
CA GLU A 62 29.32 -0.56 54.48
C GLU A 62 27.98 -0.91 53.83
N VAL A 63 27.62 -0.33 52.68
CA VAL A 63 26.39 -0.69 51.95
C VAL A 63 26.37 -2.18 51.60
N LEU A 64 27.51 -2.76 51.18
CA LEU A 64 27.62 -4.21 50.97
C LEU A 64 27.36 -5.00 52.26
N ARG A 65 27.96 -4.61 53.38
CA ARG A 65 27.71 -5.25 54.69
C ARG A 65 26.24 -5.18 55.10
N GLN A 66 25.58 -4.05 54.86
CA GLN A 66 24.15 -3.87 55.14
C GLN A 66 23.27 -4.77 54.26
N ARG A 67 23.64 -4.92 52.99
CA ARG A 67 22.98 -5.86 52.06
C ARG A 67 23.16 -7.31 52.49
N ASP A 68 24.35 -7.71 52.94
CA ASP A 68 24.62 -9.08 53.40
C ASP A 68 23.79 -9.48 54.63
N VAL A 69 23.38 -8.50 55.45
CA VAL A 69 22.44 -8.71 56.58
C VAL A 69 20.97 -8.54 56.21
N GLY A 70 20.65 -8.38 54.92
CA GLY A 70 19.28 -8.44 54.38
C GLY A 70 18.62 -7.10 54.04
N ARG A 71 19.33 -5.97 54.09
CA ARG A 71 18.80 -4.66 53.64
C ARG A 71 18.82 -4.54 52.11
N LEU A 72 18.07 -3.57 51.58
CA LEU A 72 17.94 -3.29 50.14
C LEU A 72 17.45 -4.50 49.31
N PRO A 73 16.35 -5.18 49.70
CA PRO A 73 15.95 -6.46 49.11
C PRO A 73 15.59 -6.41 47.61
N ARG A 74 15.33 -5.21 47.05
CA ARG A 74 15.04 -5.02 45.62
C ARG A 74 16.25 -4.57 44.80
N VAL A 75 17.33 -4.13 45.44
CA VAL A 75 18.55 -3.70 44.75
C VAL A 75 19.40 -4.93 44.45
N ARG A 76 19.47 -5.31 43.17
CA ARG A 76 20.23 -6.51 42.77
C ARG A 76 21.68 -6.21 42.42
N LEU A 77 21.96 -5.00 41.94
CA LEU A 77 23.29 -4.55 41.59
C LEU A 77 23.73 -3.40 42.50
N VAL A 78 24.86 -3.56 43.16
CA VAL A 78 25.52 -2.49 43.91
C VAL A 78 26.97 -2.46 43.46
N PHE A 79 27.49 -1.29 43.08
CA PHE A 79 28.86 -1.14 42.63
C PHE A 79 29.48 0.18 43.11
N PRO A 80 30.82 0.28 43.22
CA PRO A 80 31.47 1.51 43.65
C PRO A 80 31.53 2.55 42.52
N ASN A 81 31.25 3.79 42.89
CA ASN A 81 31.50 4.99 42.10
C ASN A 81 32.53 5.85 42.85
N VAL A 82 33.80 5.85 42.43
CA VAL A 82 34.81 6.71 43.08
C VAL A 82 34.88 8.06 42.39
N GLU A 83 34.51 9.12 43.11
CA GLU A 83 34.59 10.49 42.64
C GLU A 83 35.98 11.08 42.90
N LEU A 84 36.57 11.64 41.84
CA LEU A 84 37.88 12.27 41.79
C LEU A 84 37.72 13.72 41.33
N ARG A 85 38.48 14.64 41.91
CA ARG A 85 38.56 16.03 41.42
C ARG A 85 39.82 16.20 40.59
N LEU A 86 39.66 16.57 39.32
CA LEU A 86 40.79 16.87 38.45
C LEU A 86 41.45 18.20 38.83
N ASP A 87 42.71 18.39 38.45
CA ASP A 87 43.43 19.67 38.56
C ASP A 87 43.00 20.72 37.51
N VAL A 88 41.80 20.56 36.95
CA VAL A 88 41.21 21.42 35.91
C VAL A 88 40.12 22.29 36.54
N ALA A 89 40.36 23.60 36.60
CA ALA A 89 39.46 24.56 37.23
C ALA A 89 38.26 24.92 36.32
N THR A 90 37.13 25.22 36.93
CA THR A 90 35.95 25.75 36.25
C THR A 90 35.89 27.27 36.41
N ALA A 91 35.24 27.96 35.47
CA ALA A 91 35.04 29.42 35.52
C ALA A 91 34.25 29.90 36.75
N LYS A 92 33.60 28.99 37.50
CA LYS A 92 32.88 29.27 38.75
C LYS A 92 33.71 28.99 40.00
N GLY A 93 35.02 28.73 39.86
CA GLY A 93 35.94 28.49 40.98
C GLY A 93 35.92 27.07 41.53
N GLY A 94 35.29 26.11 40.84
CA GLY A 94 35.31 24.69 41.17
C GLY A 94 36.38 23.93 40.38
N PHE A 95 36.38 22.60 40.50
CA PHE A 95 37.22 21.70 39.72
C PHE A 95 36.34 20.66 39.01
N VAL A 96 36.81 20.12 37.89
CA VAL A 96 36.06 19.09 37.15
C VAL A 96 36.03 17.78 37.95
N ASN A 97 34.84 17.28 38.23
CA ASN A 97 34.61 15.97 38.85
C ASN A 97 34.59 14.85 37.79
N LEU A 98 35.33 13.79 38.06
CA LEU A 98 35.41 12.57 37.26
C LEU A 98 35.14 11.36 38.15
N HIS A 99 34.40 10.40 37.64
CA HIS A 99 33.91 9.26 38.38
C HIS A 99 34.44 7.95 37.79
N LEU A 100 34.87 7.05 38.66
CA LEU A 100 35.26 5.69 38.32
C LEU A 100 34.14 4.73 38.71
N PHE A 101 33.33 4.30 37.74
CA PHE A 101 32.35 3.23 37.95
C PHE A 101 33.07 1.91 37.81
N VAL A 102 33.10 1.12 38.88
CA VAL A 102 33.89 -0.11 38.93
C VAL A 102 32.99 -1.33 38.92
N SER A 103 33.26 -2.28 38.04
CA SER A 103 32.51 -3.54 37.99
C SER A 103 32.73 -4.33 39.28
N PRO A 104 31.65 -4.77 39.96
CA PRO A 104 31.75 -5.64 41.12
C PRO A 104 31.94 -7.12 40.74
N GLU A 105 31.98 -7.45 39.44
CA GLU A 105 32.08 -8.83 38.92
C GLU A 105 33.40 -9.52 39.30
N ASP A 106 34.48 -8.76 39.48
CA ASP A 106 35.73 -9.29 40.03
C ASP A 106 35.63 -9.30 41.57
N PRO A 107 35.74 -10.47 42.25
CA PRO A 107 35.69 -10.52 43.70
C PRO A 107 36.74 -9.66 44.42
N ASN A 108 37.86 -9.34 43.75
CA ASN A 108 38.93 -8.51 44.29
C ASN A 108 38.82 -7.03 43.85
N HIS A 109 37.70 -6.59 43.30
CA HIS A 109 37.56 -5.27 42.70
C HIS A 109 37.94 -4.11 43.62
N VAL A 110 37.62 -4.19 44.92
CA VAL A 110 38.00 -3.16 45.91
C VAL A 110 39.52 -3.07 46.08
N VAL A 111 40.21 -4.21 46.12
CA VAL A 111 41.67 -4.28 46.29
C VAL A 111 42.38 -3.71 45.06
N GLU A 112 41.97 -4.13 43.87
CA GLU A 112 42.56 -3.63 42.62
C GLU A 112 42.23 -2.16 42.37
N LEU A 113 41.03 -1.69 42.76
CA LEU A 113 40.68 -0.28 42.73
C LEU A 113 41.58 0.55 43.65
N ARG A 114 41.76 0.15 44.91
CA ARG A 114 42.68 0.84 45.84
C ARG A 114 44.13 0.84 45.33
N ARG A 115 44.57 -0.24 44.68
CA ARG A 115 45.88 -0.32 44.03
C ARG A 115 46.01 0.64 42.85
N LEU A 116 44.94 0.84 42.08
CA LEU A 116 44.91 1.83 41.01
C LEU A 116 44.99 3.25 41.58
N LEU A 117 44.17 3.54 42.60
CA LEU A 117 44.10 4.83 43.26
C LEU A 117 45.45 5.21 43.89
N SER A 118 46.14 4.31 44.59
CA SER A 118 47.43 4.60 45.22
C SER A 118 48.54 5.02 44.23
N ARG A 119 48.36 4.80 42.92
CA ARG A 119 49.28 5.27 41.88
C ARG A 119 49.02 6.71 41.43
N LEU A 120 47.90 7.29 41.85
CA LEU A 120 47.59 8.71 41.69
C LEU A 120 48.27 9.48 42.82
N GLN A 121 49.02 10.51 42.46
CA GLN A 121 49.92 11.23 43.36
C GLN A 121 49.59 12.71 43.33
N PHE A 122 49.62 13.35 44.49
CA PHE A 122 49.52 14.79 44.65
C PHE A 122 50.79 15.32 45.32
N ASN A 123 51.57 16.09 44.57
CA ASN A 123 52.86 16.62 45.02
C ASN A 123 52.68 18.08 45.47
N VAL A 124 52.67 18.31 46.78
CA VAL A 124 52.43 19.62 47.39
C VAL A 124 53.19 19.73 48.70
N MET A 125 53.46 20.95 49.17
CA MET A 125 54.14 21.18 50.47
C MET A 125 55.50 20.43 50.59
N GLN A 126 56.26 20.37 49.49
CA GLN A 126 57.55 19.67 49.38
C GLN A 126 57.45 18.17 49.77
N ASP A 127 56.31 17.55 49.49
CA ASP A 127 55.99 16.18 49.88
C ASP A 127 55.12 15.54 48.79
N ARG A 128 55.03 14.21 48.84
CA ARG A 128 54.20 13.41 47.93
C ARG A 128 53.12 12.73 48.75
N PHE A 129 51.88 12.85 48.30
CA PHE A 129 50.72 12.16 48.88
C PHE A 129 50.13 11.22 47.83
N ASP A 130 50.06 9.94 48.14
CA ASP A 130 49.38 8.95 47.31
C ASP A 130 47.86 9.01 47.61
N CYS A 131 47.02 8.65 46.63
CA CYS A 131 45.56 8.62 46.83
C CYS A 131 45.15 7.39 47.66
N THR A 132 45.53 7.38 48.93
CA THR A 132 45.11 6.41 49.95
C THR A 132 44.50 7.15 51.13
N LYS A 133 43.66 6.47 51.93
CA LYS A 133 43.03 7.08 53.10
C LYS A 133 44.06 7.67 54.07
N GLU A 134 45.14 6.94 54.33
CA GLU A 134 46.21 7.34 55.25
C GLU A 134 46.89 8.63 54.78
N ASP A 135 47.18 8.73 53.48
CA ASP A 135 47.84 9.91 52.92
C ASP A 135 46.89 11.09 52.73
N LEU A 136 45.60 10.87 52.50
CA LEU A 136 44.59 11.93 52.53
C LEU A 136 44.46 12.51 53.95
N ILE A 137 44.42 11.67 54.99
CA ILE A 137 44.44 12.14 56.39
C ILE A 137 45.74 12.90 56.69
N ARG A 138 46.89 12.37 56.24
CA ARG A 138 48.20 13.04 56.41
C ARG A 138 48.23 14.39 55.72
N LEU A 139 47.70 14.49 54.50
CA LEU A 139 47.56 15.74 53.76
C LEU A 139 46.69 16.74 54.52
N GLY A 140 45.54 16.30 55.02
CA GLY A 140 44.63 17.14 55.80
C GLY A 140 45.28 17.74 57.05
N LYS A 141 45.92 16.88 57.87
CA LYS A 141 46.66 17.30 59.08
C LYS A 141 47.86 18.21 58.75
N LYS A 142 48.54 17.98 57.62
CA LYS A 142 49.67 18.83 57.20
C LYS A 142 49.19 20.20 56.71
N ALA A 143 48.09 20.23 55.96
CA ALA A 143 47.52 21.45 55.39
C ALA A 143 46.83 22.34 56.44
N ASP A 144 46.19 21.75 57.45
CA ASP A 144 45.73 22.45 58.65
C ASP A 144 46.11 21.67 59.93
N PRO A 145 47.21 22.08 60.61
CA PRO A 145 47.68 21.43 61.83
C PRO A 145 46.71 21.49 63.01
N LYS A 146 45.63 22.29 62.94
CA LYS A 146 44.61 22.37 64.00
C LYS A 146 43.64 21.18 63.98
N ILE A 147 43.56 20.45 62.87
CA ILE A 147 42.66 19.32 62.72
C ILE A 147 43.26 18.08 63.41
N THR A 148 42.66 17.66 64.53
CA THR A 148 43.10 16.47 65.28
C THR A 148 42.25 15.23 65.00
N ASP A 149 40.97 15.42 64.65
CA ASP A 149 40.04 14.35 64.31
C ASP A 149 40.38 13.76 62.93
N GLU A 150 40.40 12.44 62.81
CA GLU A 150 40.80 11.75 61.58
C GLU A 150 39.78 11.86 60.45
N GLY A 151 38.48 11.86 60.75
CA GLY A 151 37.42 12.05 59.77
C GLY A 151 37.42 13.47 59.20
N ALA A 152 37.58 14.48 60.06
CA ALA A 152 37.75 15.86 59.61
C ALA A 152 39.06 16.05 58.82
N ALA A 153 40.15 15.37 59.20
CA ALA A 153 41.39 15.40 58.45
C ALA A 153 41.25 14.73 57.07
N LEU A 154 40.57 13.58 56.99
CA LEU A 154 40.25 12.91 55.73
C LEU A 154 39.43 13.83 54.81
N SER A 155 38.38 14.46 55.35
CA SER A 155 37.52 15.39 54.61
C SER A 155 38.32 16.57 54.04
N TYR A 156 39.12 17.21 54.90
CA TYR A 156 39.94 18.34 54.50
C TYR A 156 41.00 17.93 53.47
N GLY A 157 41.68 16.80 53.68
CA GLY A 157 42.66 16.24 52.76
C GLY A 157 42.07 15.88 51.39
N ALA A 158 40.92 15.19 51.36
CA ALA A 158 40.17 14.90 50.13
C ALA A 158 39.79 16.18 49.37
N ASN A 159 39.40 17.24 50.09
CA ASN A 159 39.11 18.53 49.46
C ASN A 159 40.35 19.15 48.80
N GLN A 160 41.54 19.01 49.41
CA GLN A 160 42.80 19.55 48.86
C GLN A 160 43.35 18.71 47.70
N PHE A 161 43.21 17.39 47.75
CA PHE A 161 43.75 16.49 46.75
C PHE A 161 43.16 16.80 45.36
N LYS A 162 44.01 16.89 44.34
CA LYS A 162 43.64 17.03 42.92
C LYS A 162 44.39 16.01 42.08
N VAL A 163 43.66 15.34 41.20
CA VAL A 163 44.20 14.34 40.30
C VAL A 163 44.62 15.00 39.00
N ASN A 164 45.88 14.86 38.64
CA ASN A 164 46.33 15.29 37.32
C ASN A 164 45.73 14.39 36.22
N PHE A 165 45.03 15.00 35.26
CA PHE A 165 44.34 14.25 34.20
C PHE A 165 45.28 13.37 33.35
N GLN A 166 46.47 13.88 32.99
CA GLN A 166 47.43 13.12 32.21
C GLN A 166 47.94 11.90 32.98
N LYS A 167 48.18 12.06 34.30
CA LYS A 167 48.60 10.95 35.16
C LYS A 167 47.50 9.91 35.31
N LEU A 168 46.25 10.32 35.47
CA LEU A 168 45.10 9.41 35.48
C LEU A 168 45.05 8.59 34.20
N ARG A 169 45.17 9.25 33.04
CA ARG A 169 45.17 8.58 31.73
C ARG A 169 46.30 7.56 31.61
N GLU A 170 47.51 7.90 32.03
CA GLU A 170 48.67 7.00 32.05
C GLU A 170 48.40 5.78 32.95
N VAL A 171 48.04 6.01 34.22
CA VAL A 171 47.78 4.96 35.22
C VAL A 171 46.67 4.00 34.77
N PHE A 172 45.60 4.53 34.19
CA PHE A 172 44.51 3.75 33.60
C PHE A 172 44.98 2.96 32.38
N SER A 173 45.75 3.59 31.48
CA SER A 173 46.21 2.96 30.24
C SER A 173 47.20 1.81 30.46
N GLU A 174 47.94 1.83 31.57
CA GLU A 174 48.89 0.78 31.94
C GLU A 174 48.21 -0.38 32.69
N SER A 175 46.98 -0.20 33.17
CA SER A 175 46.23 -1.22 33.90
C SER A 175 45.24 -1.95 32.99
N GLY A 176 45.59 -3.17 32.59
CA GLY A 176 44.66 -4.05 31.86
C GLY A 176 43.40 -4.35 32.65
N TRP A 177 43.51 -4.45 33.99
CA TRP A 177 42.37 -4.63 34.88
C TRP A 177 41.43 -3.42 34.86
N ALA A 178 41.97 -2.20 34.99
CA ALA A 178 41.16 -0.98 34.97
C ALA A 178 40.43 -0.80 33.64
N LYS A 179 41.11 -1.07 32.51
CA LYS A 179 40.48 -1.00 31.18
C LYS A 179 39.29 -1.93 31.01
N LYS A 180 39.29 -3.08 31.68
CA LYS A 180 38.23 -4.10 31.62
C LYS A 180 37.10 -3.83 32.61
N ASN A 181 37.45 -3.34 33.80
CA ASN A 181 36.54 -3.27 34.94
C ASN A 181 36.07 -1.87 35.30
N ILE A 182 36.58 -0.80 34.70
CA ILE A 182 36.20 0.57 35.06
C ILE A 182 35.63 1.32 33.85
N LEU A 183 34.44 1.90 34.05
CA LEU A 183 33.85 2.91 33.18
C LEU A 183 34.07 4.30 33.79
N ILE A 184 34.67 5.18 33.02
CA ILE A 184 34.85 6.59 33.36
C ILE A 184 33.56 7.38 33.08
N ALA A 185 33.04 8.10 34.07
CA ALA A 185 32.00 9.12 33.90
C ALA A 185 32.55 10.51 34.25
N VAL A 186 32.01 11.57 33.67
CA VAL A 186 32.43 12.95 33.99
C VAL A 186 31.23 13.88 34.15
N ALA A 187 31.32 14.82 35.10
CA ALA A 187 30.31 15.85 35.30
C ALA A 187 30.19 16.76 34.06
N GLY A 188 28.98 16.91 33.52
CA GLY A 188 28.69 17.80 32.39
C GLY A 188 28.23 19.21 32.78
N GLY A 189 28.10 19.49 34.08
CA GLY A 189 27.60 20.75 34.63
C GLY A 189 28.54 21.95 34.43
N ALA A 190 28.03 23.16 34.63
CA ALA A 190 28.82 24.40 34.49
C ALA A 190 29.58 24.79 35.78
N THR A 191 29.27 24.15 36.92
CA THR A 191 29.83 24.49 38.23
C THR A 191 31.06 23.66 38.55
N ASP A 192 30.97 22.36 38.33
CA ASP A 192 31.92 21.31 38.72
C ASP A 192 32.17 20.30 37.58
N GLY A 193 31.72 20.64 36.36
CA GLY A 193 31.82 19.80 35.18
C GLY A 193 32.51 20.47 34.00
N THR A 194 32.66 19.72 32.91
CA THR A 194 33.41 20.13 31.71
C THR A 194 32.83 21.37 31.03
N SER A 195 31.52 21.61 31.15
CA SER A 195 30.87 22.83 30.62
C SER A 195 31.30 24.12 31.33
N GLY A 196 31.91 24.00 32.51
CA GLY A 196 32.50 25.11 33.27
C GLY A 196 33.90 25.50 32.79
N VAL A 197 34.57 24.67 31.98
CA VAL A 197 35.90 24.92 31.41
C VAL A 197 35.75 25.82 30.19
N ARG A 198 35.97 27.13 30.37
CA ARG A 198 35.63 28.18 29.38
C ARG A 198 36.81 29.00 28.88
N GLU A 199 37.99 28.83 29.45
CA GLU A 199 39.19 29.51 28.95
C GLU A 199 39.58 28.97 27.57
N ALA A 200 39.97 29.86 26.65
CA ALA A 200 40.25 29.50 25.26
C ALA A 200 41.41 28.48 25.12
N ALA A 201 42.37 28.49 26.06
CA ALA A 201 43.48 27.54 26.09
C ALA A 201 43.06 26.11 26.49
N ASP A 202 41.95 25.96 27.22
CA ASP A 202 41.55 24.70 27.84
C ASP A 202 40.44 23.96 27.09
N GLN A 203 39.97 24.50 25.96
CA GLN A 203 38.97 23.83 25.12
C GLN A 203 39.47 22.47 24.59
N THR A 204 40.76 22.37 24.29
CA THR A 204 41.38 21.09 23.87
C THR A 204 41.40 20.09 25.03
N LEU A 205 41.77 20.54 26.23
CA LEU A 205 41.80 19.68 27.42
C LEU A 205 40.40 19.18 27.79
N ARG A 206 39.39 20.06 27.70
CA ARG A 206 37.99 19.69 27.87
C ARG A 206 37.58 18.55 26.93
N ARG A 207 37.89 18.68 25.63
CA ARG A 207 37.58 17.66 24.63
C ARG A 207 38.29 16.34 24.91
N GLU A 208 39.55 16.37 25.38
CA GLU A 208 40.29 15.17 25.77
C GLU A 208 39.63 14.45 26.97
N ILE A 209 39.15 15.21 27.96
CA ILE A 209 38.43 14.64 29.13
C ILE A 209 37.11 14.02 28.69
N GLU A 210 36.33 14.74 27.89
CA GLU A 210 35.04 14.26 27.36
C GLU A 210 35.23 13.05 26.43
N GLY A 211 36.32 13.00 25.67
CA GLY A 211 36.70 11.87 24.83
C GLY A 211 37.15 10.64 25.64
N PHE A 212 37.84 10.86 26.76
CA PHE A 212 38.27 9.80 27.69
C PHE A 212 37.11 9.22 28.52
N ALA A 213 36.07 10.02 28.78
CA ALA A 213 34.87 9.57 29.47
C ALA A 213 34.04 8.62 28.60
N HIS A 214 33.43 7.60 29.21
CA HIS A 214 32.43 6.75 28.55
C HIS A 214 31.02 7.31 28.77
N ILE A 215 30.77 7.90 29.94
CA ILE A 215 29.46 8.37 30.39
C ILE A 215 29.56 9.87 30.73
N ILE A 216 28.49 10.63 30.47
CA ILE A 216 28.39 12.03 30.88
C ILE A 216 27.30 12.17 31.94
N PHE A 217 27.60 12.79 33.08
CA PHE A 217 26.55 13.19 34.02
C PHE A 217 25.88 14.48 33.54
N ALA A 218 24.77 14.30 32.83
CA ALA A 218 23.96 15.35 32.24
C ALA A 218 22.50 14.95 32.21
N SER A 219 21.62 15.88 32.56
CA SER A 219 20.18 15.63 32.70
C SER A 219 19.31 16.57 31.89
N SER A 220 19.90 17.57 31.22
CA SER A 220 19.16 18.44 30.30
C SER A 220 18.91 17.74 28.96
N VAL A 221 17.72 17.93 28.37
CA VAL A 221 17.37 17.36 27.05
C VAL A 221 18.42 17.76 26.00
N ALA A 222 18.82 19.03 25.97
CA ALA A 222 19.80 19.53 25.02
C ALA A 222 21.17 18.82 25.09
N GLN A 223 21.68 18.54 26.29
CA GLN A 223 22.94 17.80 26.42
C GLN A 223 22.79 16.34 26.00
N ARG A 224 21.65 15.71 26.31
CA ARG A 224 21.38 14.34 25.88
C ARG A 224 21.34 14.21 24.37
N GLU A 225 20.55 15.06 23.70
CA GLU A 225 20.47 15.09 22.24
C GLU A 225 21.85 15.35 21.59
N PHE A 226 22.67 16.22 22.19
CA PHE A 226 24.04 16.47 21.71
C PHE A 226 24.92 15.21 21.77
N TRP A 227 24.94 14.50 22.89
CA TRP A 227 25.79 13.30 23.07
C TRP A 227 25.30 12.08 22.28
N LEU A 228 24.04 12.11 21.82
CA LEU A 228 23.47 11.17 20.86
C LEU A 228 23.72 11.56 19.39
N GLY A 229 24.28 12.76 19.13
CA GLY A 229 24.52 13.27 17.78
C GLY A 229 23.25 13.75 17.07
N GLN A 230 22.27 14.24 17.82
CA GLN A 230 20.95 14.68 17.32
C GLN A 230 20.82 16.23 17.32
N ARG A 231 21.95 16.95 17.39
CA ARG A 231 22.01 18.43 17.37
C ARG A 231 23.06 18.93 16.38
N ASP A 232 23.89 19.88 16.79
CA ASP A 232 24.88 20.57 15.96
C ASP A 232 25.91 19.62 15.32
N LEU A 233 26.12 18.45 15.93
CA LEU A 233 26.99 17.39 15.40
C LEU A 233 26.16 16.12 15.18
N GLY A 234 26.33 15.48 14.03
CA GLY A 234 25.77 14.16 13.74
C GLY A 234 26.52 13.02 14.45
N PRO A 235 25.97 11.79 14.48
CA PRO A 235 26.57 10.67 15.21
C PRO A 235 28.00 10.33 14.78
N ALA A 236 28.29 10.39 13.48
CA ALA A 236 29.64 10.14 12.94
C ALA A 236 30.66 11.19 13.41
N GLN A 237 30.24 12.46 13.53
CA GLN A 237 31.12 13.55 14.00
C GLN A 237 31.39 13.44 15.50
N ILE A 238 30.39 13.07 16.30
CA ILE A 238 30.56 12.79 17.73
C ILE A 238 31.54 11.64 17.93
N ARG A 239 31.39 10.53 17.19
CA ARG A 239 32.33 9.39 17.25
C ARG A 239 33.76 9.79 16.88
N ALA A 240 33.94 10.57 15.81
CA ALA A 240 35.26 11.03 15.39
C ALA A 240 35.93 11.98 16.40
N THR A 241 35.14 12.80 17.10
CA THR A 241 35.66 13.84 18.00
C THR A 241 35.85 13.35 19.43
N TYR A 242 34.91 12.55 19.95
CA TYR A 242 34.84 12.15 21.36
C TYR A 242 34.99 10.63 21.56
N GLY A 243 35.31 9.87 20.50
CA GLY A 243 35.54 8.43 20.57
C GLY A 243 34.28 7.57 20.71
N GLY A 244 33.08 8.17 20.69
CA GLY A 244 31.81 7.44 20.80
C GLY A 244 30.63 8.36 21.10
N LEU A 245 29.42 7.90 20.84
CA LEU A 245 28.22 8.46 21.47
C LEU A 245 28.30 8.20 22.98
N LYS A 246 27.69 9.06 23.81
CA LYS A 246 27.80 8.95 25.26
C LYS A 246 26.43 8.83 25.93
N PRO A 247 26.18 7.80 26.76
CA PRO A 247 25.00 7.78 27.60
C PRO A 247 25.09 8.90 28.63
N CYS A 248 23.94 9.51 28.89
CA CYS A 248 23.82 10.55 29.88
C CYS A 248 23.11 9.99 31.10
N LEU A 249 23.74 10.13 32.27
CA LEU A 249 23.18 9.67 33.54
C LEU A 249 22.93 10.85 34.49
N HIS A 250 22.05 10.61 35.46
CA HIS A 250 21.77 11.53 36.54
C HIS A 250 21.39 10.75 37.80
N GLY A 251 22.09 11.03 38.90
CA GLY A 251 21.73 10.56 40.22
C GLY A 251 21.24 11.69 41.11
N SER A 252 20.83 11.30 42.32
CA SER A 252 20.41 12.21 43.38
C SER A 252 21.53 13.11 43.89
N ASP A 253 22.78 12.65 43.83
CA ASP A 253 23.95 13.33 44.44
C ASP A 253 23.68 13.71 45.91
N ALA A 254 22.99 12.81 46.62
CA ALA A 254 22.46 13.11 47.94
C ALA A 254 23.57 13.20 49.00
N HIS A 255 23.59 14.30 49.75
CA HIS A 255 24.49 14.52 50.89
C HIS A 255 23.77 14.59 52.24
N LYS A 256 22.44 14.58 52.21
CA LYS A 256 21.51 14.67 53.35
C LYS A 256 20.29 13.80 53.06
N ILE A 257 19.54 13.46 54.10
CA ILE A 257 18.47 12.45 54.03
C ILE A 257 17.33 12.85 53.08
N GLU A 258 17.02 14.16 52.96
CA GLU A 258 15.91 14.65 52.13
C GLU A 258 16.14 14.48 50.63
N ASP A 259 17.41 14.35 50.21
CA ASP A 259 17.80 14.26 48.80
C ASP A 259 18.00 12.79 48.36
N VAL A 260 17.93 11.83 49.28
CA VAL A 260 18.16 10.40 49.00
C VAL A 260 17.09 9.89 48.04
N ALA A 261 17.52 9.32 46.91
CA ALA A 261 16.66 8.80 45.85
C ALA A 261 15.70 9.83 45.20
N THR A 262 15.95 11.14 45.37
CA THR A 262 15.11 12.23 44.83
C THR A 262 15.91 13.14 43.89
N PRO A 263 16.39 12.65 42.73
CA PRO A 263 17.09 13.48 41.75
C PRO A 263 16.23 14.67 41.29
N PHE A 264 16.87 15.81 41.10
CA PHE A 264 16.17 17.07 40.81
C PHE A 264 15.24 16.95 39.58
N GLY A 265 13.96 17.27 39.79
CA GLY A 265 12.93 17.31 38.75
C GLY A 265 12.50 15.93 38.25
N ASP A 266 12.56 14.91 39.11
CA ASP A 266 12.21 13.51 38.80
C ASP A 266 12.98 12.95 37.60
N ARG A 267 14.23 13.42 37.42
CA ARG A 267 15.10 13.02 36.31
C ARG A 267 15.85 11.74 36.68
N PHE A 268 15.12 10.63 36.78
CA PHE A 268 15.67 9.31 37.09
C PHE A 268 16.48 8.76 35.92
N SER A 269 17.54 8.01 36.21
CA SER A 269 18.29 7.26 35.20
C SER A 269 17.64 5.90 34.96
N TRP A 270 17.25 5.65 33.71
CA TRP A 270 16.73 4.37 33.24
C TRP A 270 17.77 3.71 32.34
N ILE A 271 18.16 2.49 32.68
CA ILE A 271 19.07 1.68 31.87
C ILE A 271 18.32 0.45 31.38
N LYS A 272 18.39 0.17 30.08
CA LYS A 272 17.81 -1.02 29.46
C LYS A 272 18.81 -2.17 29.50
N GLY A 273 18.50 -3.19 30.27
CA GLY A 273 19.38 -4.35 30.46
C GLY A 273 19.01 -5.15 31.69
N GLY A 274 19.62 -6.32 31.84
CA GLY A 274 19.70 -7.04 33.10
C GLY A 274 20.43 -6.22 34.18
N LEU A 275 20.24 -6.63 35.44
CA LEU A 275 20.84 -5.99 36.61
C LEU A 275 22.28 -6.47 36.82
N GLU A 276 23.10 -6.30 35.79
CA GLU A 276 24.52 -6.65 35.70
C GLU A 276 25.31 -5.42 35.26
N PHE A 277 26.57 -5.29 35.66
CA PHE A 277 27.38 -4.11 35.30
C PHE A 277 27.57 -3.97 33.79
N ASP A 278 27.55 -5.09 33.06
CA ASP A 278 27.65 -5.10 31.61
C ASP A 278 26.50 -4.34 30.91
N ALA A 279 25.33 -4.16 31.54
CA ALA A 279 24.26 -3.34 30.98
C ALA A 279 24.72 -1.88 30.75
N LEU A 280 25.59 -1.35 31.62
CA LEU A 280 26.23 -0.04 31.40
C LEU A 280 27.24 -0.08 30.25
N ARG A 281 27.96 -1.19 30.07
CA ARG A 281 28.86 -1.34 28.92
C ARG A 281 28.07 -1.35 27.61
N GLN A 282 26.95 -2.07 27.57
CA GLN A 282 26.03 -2.05 26.42
C GLN A 282 25.43 -0.66 26.18
N ALA A 283 25.06 0.07 27.24
CA ALA A 283 24.59 1.46 27.12
C ALA A 283 25.68 2.44 26.65
N CYS A 284 26.96 2.12 26.78
CA CYS A 284 28.04 2.90 26.16
C CYS A 284 28.20 2.60 24.66
N ILE A 285 27.71 1.45 24.18
CA ILE A 285 27.72 1.06 22.76
C ILE A 285 26.49 1.63 22.04
N ASP A 286 25.30 1.46 22.63
CA ASP A 286 24.05 2.06 22.17
C ASP A 286 23.40 2.96 23.25
N PRO A 287 23.88 4.20 23.40
CA PRO A 287 23.33 5.14 24.38
C PRO A 287 21.87 5.49 24.18
N GLY A 288 21.41 5.59 22.93
CA GLY A 288 20.05 6.02 22.62
C GLY A 288 19.02 4.94 22.89
N GLY A 289 19.35 3.68 22.57
CA GLY A 289 18.47 2.53 22.80
C GLY A 289 18.47 2.00 24.23
N ARG A 290 19.52 2.26 25.02
CA ARG A 290 19.70 1.65 26.36
C ARG A 290 19.81 2.61 27.53
N CYS A 291 19.84 3.93 27.32
CA CYS A 291 19.95 4.90 28.41
C CYS A 291 18.95 6.05 28.25
N HIS A 292 18.19 6.33 29.30
CA HIS A 292 17.25 7.46 29.34
C HIS A 292 17.28 8.18 30.68
N VAL A 293 16.99 9.48 30.68
CA VAL A 293 16.86 10.30 31.90
C VAL A 293 15.51 11.00 31.91
N GLY A 294 14.64 10.68 32.85
CA GLY A 294 13.29 11.21 32.88
C GLY A 294 12.45 10.63 34.00
N ALA A 295 11.24 11.17 34.18
CA ALA A 295 10.29 10.69 35.19
C ALA A 295 9.84 9.25 34.93
N GLU A 296 9.73 8.89 33.65
CA GLU A 296 9.32 7.57 33.17
C GLU A 296 10.35 7.06 32.14
N PRO A 297 10.48 5.73 31.97
CA PRO A 297 11.28 5.19 30.88
C PRO A 297 10.62 5.49 29.53
N PRO A 298 11.35 5.34 28.40
CA PRO A 298 10.76 5.43 27.07
C PRO A 298 9.57 4.49 26.90
N ALA A 299 8.57 4.91 26.14
CA ALA A 299 7.39 4.11 25.84
C ALA A 299 7.78 2.78 25.17
N SER A 300 6.98 1.75 25.43
CA SER A 300 7.10 0.42 24.82
C SER A 300 5.82 0.06 24.05
N ALA A 301 5.82 -1.10 23.41
CA ALA A 301 4.63 -1.66 22.78
C ALA A 301 3.40 -1.68 23.72
N THR A 302 2.22 -1.47 23.14
CA THR A 302 0.95 -1.37 23.87
C THR A 302 0.67 -2.67 24.65
N PRO A 303 0.46 -2.65 25.98
CA PRO A 303 0.37 -3.88 26.79
C PRO A 303 -0.70 -4.89 26.35
N SER A 304 -1.84 -4.46 25.79
CA SER A 304 -2.88 -5.37 25.28
C SER A 304 -2.47 -6.12 24.01
N GLN A 305 -1.42 -5.66 23.34
CA GLN A 305 -0.83 -6.24 22.13
C GLN A 305 0.58 -6.79 22.39
N VAL A 306 0.90 -7.13 23.65
CA VAL A 306 2.17 -7.74 24.02
C VAL A 306 1.90 -9.10 24.63
N ILE A 307 2.54 -10.14 24.09
CA ILE A 307 2.62 -11.45 24.72
C ILE A 307 3.62 -11.35 25.88
N ALA A 308 3.15 -11.57 27.10
CA ALA A 308 3.99 -11.57 28.30
C ALA A 308 4.66 -12.93 28.54
N SER A 309 3.97 -14.03 28.22
CA SER A 309 4.52 -15.38 28.37
C SER A 309 3.78 -16.42 27.55
N VAL A 310 4.51 -17.47 27.18
CA VAL A 310 4.00 -18.70 26.55
C VAL A 310 4.14 -19.86 27.53
N GLU A 311 3.08 -20.64 27.70
CA GLU A 311 3.04 -21.82 28.55
C GLU A 311 2.60 -23.05 27.73
N ILE A 312 3.46 -24.07 27.64
CA ILE A 312 3.16 -25.33 26.97
C ILE A 312 2.68 -26.34 28.01
N LEU A 313 1.45 -26.81 27.83
CA LEU A 313 0.74 -27.70 28.73
C LEU A 313 0.69 -29.11 28.16
N ASN A 314 0.71 -30.13 29.02
CA ASN A 314 0.60 -31.55 28.66
C ASN A 314 1.63 -32.03 27.61
N ALA A 315 2.79 -31.39 27.53
CA ALA A 315 3.85 -31.70 26.58
C ALA A 315 5.13 -32.15 27.33
N PRO A 316 5.29 -33.43 27.68
CA PRO A 316 6.44 -33.91 28.45
C PRO A 316 7.78 -33.75 27.71
N TRP A 317 7.75 -33.58 26.39
CA TRP A 317 8.91 -33.27 25.56
C TRP A 317 9.37 -31.80 25.69
N MET A 318 8.58 -30.91 26.31
CA MET A 318 8.98 -29.53 26.59
C MET A 318 9.58 -29.43 27.99
N VAL A 319 10.90 -29.38 28.09
CA VAL A 319 11.63 -29.31 29.38
C VAL A 319 11.43 -27.95 30.06
N THR A 320 11.30 -26.90 29.26
CA THR A 320 11.02 -25.52 29.70
C THR A 320 9.62 -25.10 29.26
N PRO A 321 8.56 -25.50 30.01
CA PRO A 321 7.18 -25.28 29.59
C PRO A 321 6.74 -23.82 29.69
N VAL A 322 7.40 -22.98 30.49
CA VAL A 322 7.03 -21.56 30.67
C VAL A 322 8.15 -20.66 30.16
N ILE A 323 7.86 -19.90 29.11
CA ILE A 323 8.78 -18.98 28.45
C ILE A 323 8.22 -17.54 28.57
N PRO A 324 8.79 -16.69 29.44
CA PRO A 324 8.42 -15.27 29.49
C PRO A 324 9.03 -14.52 28.30
N LEU A 325 8.29 -13.55 27.75
CA LEU A 325 8.69 -12.80 26.54
C LEU A 325 8.85 -11.30 26.85
N ASN A 326 9.88 -10.69 26.25
CA ASN A 326 10.12 -9.25 26.32
C ASN A 326 9.13 -8.47 25.43
N PRO A 327 8.67 -7.26 25.83
CA PRO A 327 7.78 -6.44 25.00
C PRO A 327 8.41 -5.90 23.70
N GLY A 328 9.74 -5.87 23.57
CA GLY A 328 10.45 -5.39 22.39
C GLY A 328 10.79 -6.49 21.39
N LEU A 329 12.07 -6.58 21.00
CA LEU A 329 12.57 -7.57 20.05
C LEU A 329 13.05 -8.84 20.75
N VAL A 330 12.38 -9.97 20.47
CA VAL A 330 12.75 -11.31 20.92
C VAL A 330 13.36 -12.08 19.77
N ALA A 331 14.64 -12.43 19.86
CA ALA A 331 15.33 -13.26 18.88
C ALA A 331 15.43 -14.72 19.35
N ILE A 332 14.92 -15.66 18.56
CA ILE A 332 15.01 -17.10 18.81
C ILE A 332 16.11 -17.68 17.92
N ILE A 333 17.18 -18.16 18.53
CA ILE A 333 18.37 -18.69 17.86
C ILE A 333 18.66 -20.13 18.30
N GLY A 334 19.53 -20.82 17.56
CA GLY A 334 19.89 -22.21 17.84
C GLY A 334 20.27 -22.99 16.58
N ALA A 335 20.85 -24.17 16.77
CA ALA A 335 21.24 -25.04 15.65
C ALA A 335 20.05 -25.51 14.80
N ARG A 336 20.33 -26.08 13.63
CA ARG A 336 19.27 -26.67 12.79
C ARG A 336 18.56 -27.80 13.56
N GLY A 337 17.23 -27.79 13.54
CA GLY A 337 16.42 -28.79 14.26
C GLY A 337 16.34 -28.60 15.78
N SER A 338 16.79 -27.46 16.32
CA SER A 338 16.81 -27.22 17.77
C SER A 338 15.48 -26.79 18.41
N GLY A 339 14.40 -26.65 17.62
CA GLY A 339 13.08 -26.23 18.11
C GLY A 339 12.79 -24.73 18.03
N LYS A 340 13.47 -23.98 17.15
CA LYS A 340 13.21 -22.54 16.94
C LYS A 340 11.83 -22.27 16.33
N THR A 341 11.59 -22.78 15.11
CA THR A 341 10.30 -22.73 14.41
C THR A 341 9.18 -23.34 15.25
N ALA A 342 9.47 -24.37 16.04
CA ALA A 342 8.48 -24.96 16.94
C ALA A 342 7.90 -23.92 17.92
N LEU A 343 8.75 -23.04 18.49
CA LEU A 343 8.26 -21.98 19.39
C LEU A 343 7.42 -20.94 18.65
N ALA A 344 7.84 -20.52 17.46
CA ALA A 344 7.08 -19.58 16.62
C ALA A 344 5.72 -20.16 16.22
N ASP A 345 5.67 -21.41 15.77
CA ASP A 345 4.42 -22.10 15.42
C ASP A 345 3.49 -22.26 16.63
N MET A 346 4.02 -22.60 17.81
CA MET A 346 3.21 -22.68 19.04
C MET A 346 2.60 -21.32 19.39
N ILE A 347 3.34 -20.22 19.21
CA ILE A 347 2.83 -18.87 19.42
C ILE A 347 1.74 -18.54 18.39
N ALA A 348 1.98 -18.83 17.11
CA ALA A 348 1.03 -18.59 16.04
C ALA A 348 -0.28 -19.37 16.25
N ALA A 349 -0.19 -20.65 16.62
CA ALA A 349 -1.34 -21.49 16.93
C ALA A 349 -2.19 -20.92 18.07
N ALA A 350 -1.56 -20.49 19.18
CA ALA A 350 -2.24 -19.91 20.33
C ALA A 350 -2.96 -18.58 20.05
N CYS A 351 -2.61 -17.94 18.94
CA CYS A 351 -3.11 -16.64 18.50
C CYS A 351 -4.00 -16.74 17.26
N ASP A 352 -4.40 -17.96 16.88
CA ASP A 352 -5.22 -18.28 15.71
C ASP A 352 -4.61 -17.84 14.36
N SER A 353 -3.29 -17.67 14.29
CA SER A 353 -2.58 -17.13 13.10
C SER A 353 -1.99 -18.21 12.17
N ILE A 354 -2.40 -19.47 12.33
CA ILE A 354 -2.08 -20.56 11.39
C ILE A 354 -3.33 -20.79 10.54
N SER A 355 -3.20 -20.70 9.21
CA SER A 355 -4.34 -20.87 8.31
C SER A 355 -4.88 -22.30 8.31
N ASP A 356 -6.16 -22.45 7.99
CA ASP A 356 -6.80 -23.77 7.86
C ASP A 356 -6.13 -24.63 6.78
N ASP A 357 -5.73 -24.03 5.67
CA ASP A 357 -5.01 -24.72 4.60
C ASP A 357 -3.68 -25.27 5.14
N SER A 358 -2.94 -24.47 5.95
CA SER A 358 -1.73 -24.94 6.59
C SER A 358 -1.98 -26.06 7.59
N TRP A 359 -3.07 -26.03 8.36
CA TRP A 359 -3.43 -27.12 9.28
C TRP A 359 -3.81 -28.43 8.57
N ASN A 360 -4.37 -28.35 7.37
CA ASN A 360 -4.91 -29.48 6.63
C ASN A 360 -3.97 -30.01 5.51
N ALA A 361 -2.85 -29.35 5.25
CA ALA A 361 -1.88 -29.80 4.24
C ALA A 361 -1.12 -31.07 4.66
N ASP A 362 -0.65 -31.85 3.66
CA ASP A 362 0.00 -33.16 3.83
C ASP A 362 1.17 -33.14 4.85
N GLU A 363 1.11 -34.05 5.84
CA GLU A 363 2.02 -34.07 7.00
C GLU A 363 3.51 -34.19 6.63
N TRP A 364 3.86 -34.92 5.56
CA TRP A 364 5.26 -35.17 5.21
C TRP A 364 5.99 -34.01 4.50
N ALA A 365 5.24 -33.04 3.97
CA ALA A 365 5.79 -31.88 3.25
C ALA A 365 5.43 -30.53 3.89
N ASN A 366 4.69 -30.54 5.01
CA ASN A 366 4.25 -29.32 5.68
C ASN A 366 5.43 -28.61 6.38
N PRO A 367 5.61 -27.29 6.21
CA PRO A 367 6.68 -26.54 6.88
C PRO A 367 6.39 -26.21 8.34
N SER A 368 5.14 -26.29 8.80
CA SER A 368 4.81 -26.18 10.21
C SER A 368 5.31 -27.39 11.00
N PHE A 369 6.05 -27.15 12.07
CA PHE A 369 6.43 -28.15 13.06
C PHE A 369 5.20 -28.83 13.66
N LEU A 370 4.15 -28.08 13.98
CA LEU A 370 2.96 -28.63 14.65
C LEU A 370 2.24 -29.67 13.79
N VAL A 371 2.12 -29.39 12.48
CA VAL A 371 1.49 -30.34 11.55
C VAL A 371 2.36 -31.59 11.38
N ARG A 372 3.67 -31.44 11.20
CA ARG A 372 4.60 -32.59 11.08
C ARG A 372 4.64 -33.45 12.36
N ALA A 373 4.53 -32.81 13.51
CA ALA A 373 4.62 -33.46 14.81
C ALA A 373 3.28 -34.00 15.31
N ARG A 374 2.17 -33.74 14.62
CA ARG A 374 0.79 -34.02 15.06
C ARG A 374 0.60 -35.41 15.68
N PRO A 375 1.11 -36.53 15.12
CA PRO A 375 0.95 -37.85 15.73
C PRO A 375 1.63 -38.01 17.11
N LEU A 376 2.55 -37.12 17.45
CA LEU A 376 3.39 -37.15 18.65
C LEU A 376 3.05 -36.03 19.66
N LEU A 377 2.12 -35.11 19.33
CA LEU A 377 1.77 -33.98 20.19
C LEU A 377 0.79 -34.34 21.31
N ALA A 378 0.04 -35.44 21.17
CA ALA A 378 -0.98 -35.92 22.13
C ALA A 378 -1.95 -34.79 22.56
N ASP A 379 -2.40 -34.75 23.82
CA ASP A 379 -3.28 -33.71 24.37
C ASP A 379 -2.55 -32.38 24.71
N GLY A 380 -1.43 -32.13 24.03
CA GLY A 380 -0.59 -30.95 24.22
C GLY A 380 -1.35 -29.66 23.90
N LYS A 381 -1.19 -28.64 24.74
CA LYS A 381 -1.81 -27.32 24.52
C LYS A 381 -0.79 -26.22 24.67
N VAL A 382 -1.04 -25.09 24.04
CA VAL A 382 -0.30 -23.85 24.22
C VAL A 382 -1.21 -22.79 24.82
N LYS A 383 -0.71 -22.10 25.84
CA LYS A 383 -1.38 -20.97 26.48
C LYS A 383 -0.52 -19.73 26.34
N VAL A 384 -1.09 -18.67 25.79
CA VAL A 384 -0.46 -17.36 25.67
C VAL A 384 -1.10 -16.41 26.67
N SER A 385 -0.27 -15.77 27.51
CA SER A 385 -0.70 -14.72 28.44
C SER A 385 -0.23 -13.37 27.93
N TRP A 386 -1.15 -12.40 27.92
CA TRP A 386 -0.93 -11.05 27.42
C TRP A 386 -0.51 -10.14 28.58
N ALA A 387 0.27 -9.08 28.30
CA ALA A 387 0.66 -8.12 29.33
C ALA A 387 -0.56 -7.35 29.88
N ALA A 388 -1.62 -7.20 29.08
CA ALA A 388 -2.95 -6.83 29.53
C ALA A 388 -4.03 -7.65 28.78
N GLY A 389 -5.07 -8.08 29.49
CA GLY A 389 -6.18 -8.89 28.94
C GLY A 389 -6.16 -10.35 29.39
N GLY A 390 -7.14 -11.12 28.91
CA GLY A 390 -7.26 -12.55 29.24
C GLY A 390 -6.30 -13.43 28.42
N PRO A 391 -5.83 -14.57 28.97
CA PRO A 391 -5.02 -15.52 28.22
C PRO A 391 -5.83 -16.25 27.15
N SER A 392 -5.16 -16.72 26.09
CA SER A 392 -5.73 -17.66 25.10
C SER A 392 -5.11 -19.05 25.29
N THR A 393 -5.84 -20.10 24.97
CA THR A 393 -5.34 -21.48 24.99
C THR A 393 -5.88 -22.23 23.79
N ARG A 394 -5.00 -22.98 23.11
CA ARG A 394 -5.30 -23.79 21.93
C ARG A 394 -4.59 -25.14 22.01
N ALA A 395 -5.15 -26.14 21.35
CA ALA A 395 -4.53 -27.43 21.16
C ALA A 395 -3.38 -27.34 20.15
N LEU A 396 -2.29 -28.07 20.40
CA LEU A 396 -1.12 -28.07 19.53
C LEU A 396 -1.35 -28.82 18.22
N ASP A 397 -2.36 -29.69 18.17
CA ASP A 397 -2.71 -30.48 16.98
C ASP A 397 -3.68 -29.76 16.01
N GLY A 398 -4.19 -28.59 16.41
CA GLY A 398 -5.16 -27.80 15.65
C GLY A 398 -6.60 -28.28 15.79
N SER A 399 -6.90 -29.20 16.71
CA SER A 399 -8.25 -29.77 16.89
C SER A 399 -9.31 -28.75 17.32
N ASP A 400 -8.90 -27.62 17.90
CA ASP A 400 -9.75 -26.51 18.32
C ASP A 400 -9.47 -25.20 17.55
N ALA A 401 -8.87 -25.29 16.35
CA ALA A 401 -8.67 -24.14 15.47
C ALA A 401 -10.03 -23.58 15.00
N ASN A 402 -10.20 -22.25 15.05
CA ASN A 402 -11.48 -21.59 14.83
C ASN A 402 -11.85 -21.34 13.35
N GLY A 403 -11.09 -21.88 12.41
CA GLY A 403 -11.43 -21.78 10.99
C GLY A 403 -11.24 -20.36 10.40
N PRO A 404 -11.91 -20.05 9.27
CA PRO A 404 -11.81 -18.75 8.57
C PRO A 404 -12.45 -17.57 9.32
N VAL A 405 -13.08 -17.83 10.48
CA VAL A 405 -13.80 -16.84 11.30
C VAL A 405 -12.92 -16.37 12.48
N ALA A 406 -11.70 -16.89 12.59
CA ALA A 406 -10.78 -16.51 13.65
C ALA A 406 -10.24 -15.09 13.47
N TYR A 407 -9.93 -14.43 14.59
CA TYR A 407 -9.26 -13.14 14.60
C TYR A 407 -7.80 -13.33 14.98
N ASP A 408 -6.91 -13.18 14.00
CA ASP A 408 -5.47 -13.30 14.19
C ASP A 408 -4.97 -12.27 15.20
N ARG A 409 -4.50 -12.73 16.36
CA ARG A 409 -3.92 -11.84 17.38
C ARG A 409 -2.45 -11.54 17.18
N VAL A 410 -1.77 -12.24 16.27
CA VAL A 410 -0.40 -11.93 15.82
C VAL A 410 -0.32 -11.94 14.30
N ARG A 411 0.64 -11.22 13.74
CA ARG A 411 1.02 -11.34 12.33
C ARG A 411 2.14 -12.38 12.23
N TYR A 412 1.84 -13.54 11.66
CA TYR A 412 2.83 -14.61 11.51
C TYR A 412 3.33 -14.69 10.06
N LEU A 413 4.60 -14.35 9.86
CA LEU A 413 5.33 -14.54 8.61
C LEU A 413 6.14 -15.84 8.73
N SER A 414 5.50 -16.96 8.40
CA SER A 414 6.19 -18.26 8.36
C SER A 414 7.22 -18.29 7.23
N GLN A 415 8.23 -19.16 7.37
CA GLN A 415 9.27 -19.31 6.34
C GLN A 415 8.67 -19.60 4.96
N GLN A 416 7.73 -20.55 4.87
CA GLN A 416 7.08 -20.90 3.60
C GLN A 416 6.28 -19.73 3.04
N PHE A 417 5.55 -19.00 3.88
CA PHE A 417 4.78 -17.84 3.44
C PHE A 417 5.69 -16.78 2.80
N VAL A 418 6.83 -16.49 3.42
CA VAL A 418 7.83 -15.58 2.86
C VAL A 418 8.39 -16.12 1.53
N GLU A 419 8.73 -17.40 1.46
CA GLU A 419 9.24 -18.03 0.22
C GLU A 419 8.23 -18.01 -0.92
N GLU A 420 6.95 -18.31 -0.63
CA GLU A 420 5.86 -18.30 -1.61
C GLU A 420 5.63 -16.91 -2.19
N LEU A 421 5.55 -15.89 -1.33
CA LEU A 421 5.43 -14.48 -1.72
C LEU A 421 6.63 -14.00 -2.54
N CYS A 422 7.82 -14.56 -2.28
CA CYS A 422 9.05 -14.22 -2.99
C CYS A 422 9.30 -15.08 -4.24
N SER A 423 8.51 -16.12 -4.50
CA SER A 423 8.75 -17.11 -5.57
C SER A 423 8.48 -16.57 -6.98
N ALA A 424 9.16 -17.13 -7.99
CA ALA A 424 8.97 -16.74 -9.40
C ALA A 424 7.66 -17.28 -10.01
N SER A 425 7.12 -18.38 -9.48
CA SER A 425 5.89 -19.04 -9.93
C SER A 425 4.63 -18.51 -9.25
N GLY A 426 4.75 -17.90 -8.07
CA GLY A 426 3.67 -17.19 -7.37
C GLY A 426 3.45 -15.80 -7.97
N LEU A 427 3.07 -15.74 -9.24
CA LEU A 427 2.78 -14.50 -9.95
C LEU A 427 1.75 -13.67 -9.16
N THR A 428 2.28 -12.67 -8.48
CA THR A 428 1.70 -11.35 -8.17
C THR A 428 0.60 -11.21 -7.11
N ASP A 429 -0.28 -12.17 -6.87
CA ASP A 429 -1.48 -11.84 -6.07
C ASP A 429 -1.22 -11.69 -4.56
N GLY A 430 -0.40 -12.55 -3.95
CA GLY A 430 -0.19 -12.51 -2.50
C GLY A 430 0.52 -11.24 -2.02
N LEU A 431 1.63 -10.87 -2.67
CA LEU A 431 2.38 -9.68 -2.32
C LEU A 431 1.60 -8.40 -2.66
N ILE A 432 0.84 -8.41 -3.77
CA ILE A 432 -0.05 -7.29 -4.11
C ILE A 432 -1.16 -7.14 -3.07
N ARG A 433 -1.76 -8.23 -2.57
CA ARG A 433 -2.76 -8.14 -1.49
C ARG A 433 -2.19 -7.52 -0.22
N GLU A 434 -0.96 -7.88 0.16
CA GLU A 434 -0.31 -7.25 1.32
C GLU A 434 -0.05 -5.76 1.09
N ILE A 435 0.33 -5.38 -0.13
CA ILE A 435 0.47 -3.99 -0.53
C ILE A 435 -0.86 -3.25 -0.44
N GLU A 436 -1.92 -3.81 -1.05
CA GLU A 436 -3.28 -3.28 -1.05
C GLU A 436 -3.81 -3.12 0.37
N ARG A 437 -3.53 -4.08 1.25
CA ARG A 437 -3.84 -4.00 2.69
C ARG A 437 -3.15 -2.82 3.35
N VAL A 438 -1.84 -2.67 3.15
CA VAL A 438 -1.06 -1.55 3.71
C VAL A 438 -1.55 -0.19 3.16
N ILE A 439 -1.92 -0.12 1.88
CA ILE A 439 -2.50 1.09 1.28
C ILE A 439 -3.84 1.41 1.94
N PHE A 440 -4.71 0.42 2.08
CA PHE A 440 -6.00 0.57 2.73
C PHE A 440 -5.85 1.02 4.20
N GLU A 441 -4.94 0.40 4.94
CA GLU A 441 -4.60 0.73 6.32
C GLU A 441 -3.99 2.15 6.45
N ALA A 442 -3.29 2.64 5.41
CA ALA A 442 -2.76 4.00 5.37
C ALA A 442 -3.82 5.09 5.26
N HIS A 443 -5.04 4.76 4.82
CA HIS A 443 -6.16 5.71 4.80
C HIS A 443 -6.77 5.86 6.20
N PRO A 444 -7.08 7.10 6.62
CA PRO A 444 -7.95 7.35 7.78
C PRO A 444 -9.29 6.64 7.66
N ASP A 445 -9.91 6.23 8.77
CA ASP A 445 -11.16 5.47 8.77
C ASP A 445 -12.31 6.19 8.06
N ASP A 446 -12.38 7.52 8.14
CA ASP A 446 -13.37 8.35 7.45
C ASP A 446 -13.13 8.45 5.93
N ALA A 447 -11.90 8.18 5.48
CA ALA A 447 -11.54 8.12 4.07
C ALA A 447 -11.65 6.71 3.45
N ARG A 448 -12.07 5.69 4.23
CA ARG A 448 -12.31 4.32 3.74
C ARG A 448 -13.74 4.09 3.25
N ASP A 449 -14.61 5.10 3.30
CA ASP A 449 -15.99 5.05 2.81
C ASP A 449 -16.83 3.88 3.36
N GLY A 450 -16.46 3.33 4.52
CA GLY A 450 -17.12 2.18 5.15
C GLY A 450 -16.83 0.82 4.52
N THR A 451 -15.86 0.72 3.61
CA THR A 451 -15.45 -0.57 3.00
C THR A 451 -14.55 -1.38 3.94
N LEU A 452 -14.39 -2.68 3.65
CA LEU A 452 -13.59 -3.60 4.48
C LEU A 452 -12.17 -3.82 3.97
N ASP A 453 -11.94 -3.59 2.68
CA ASP A 453 -10.65 -3.75 2.04
C ASP A 453 -10.42 -2.75 0.88
N PHE A 454 -9.22 -2.80 0.30
CA PHE A 454 -8.82 -1.97 -0.81
C PHE A 454 -9.64 -2.22 -2.09
N ALA A 455 -10.00 -3.48 -2.36
CA ALA A 455 -10.71 -3.85 -3.58
C ALA A 455 -12.12 -3.27 -3.58
N GLU A 456 -12.83 -3.35 -2.45
CA GLU A 456 -14.11 -2.69 -2.24
C GLU A 456 -13.99 -1.17 -2.34
N LEU A 457 -12.95 -0.56 -1.76
CA LEU A 457 -12.72 0.89 -1.82
C LEU A 457 -12.48 1.36 -3.26
N LEU A 458 -11.64 0.63 -4.00
CA LEU A 458 -11.36 0.89 -5.40
C LEU A 458 -12.62 0.76 -6.25
N GLU A 459 -13.39 -0.32 -6.07
CA GLU A 459 -14.63 -0.53 -6.81
C GLU A 459 -15.65 0.60 -6.50
N HIS A 460 -15.80 0.96 -5.23
CA HIS A 460 -16.69 2.04 -4.80
C HIS A 460 -16.38 3.37 -5.50
N ARG A 461 -15.11 3.75 -5.60
CA ARG A 461 -14.70 5.02 -6.20
C ARG A 461 -14.57 4.98 -7.73
N ALA A 462 -14.15 3.85 -8.30
CA ALA A 462 -13.85 3.72 -9.73
C ALA A 462 -15.07 3.29 -10.57
N SER A 463 -16.08 2.65 -9.96
CA SER A 463 -17.25 2.09 -10.67
C SER A 463 -17.95 3.10 -11.59
N ARG A 464 -18.13 4.35 -11.14
CA ARG A 464 -18.77 5.40 -11.95
C ARG A 464 -18.04 5.66 -13.27
N HIS A 465 -16.71 5.54 -13.27
CA HIS A 465 -15.86 5.78 -14.42
C HIS A 465 -15.84 4.56 -15.35
N ARG A 466 -15.76 3.34 -14.79
CA ARG A 466 -15.92 2.10 -15.57
C ARG A 466 -17.26 2.05 -16.32
N LEU A 467 -18.36 2.38 -15.62
CA LEU A 467 -19.68 2.48 -16.23
C LEU A 467 -19.80 3.62 -17.26
N ALA A 468 -19.03 4.70 -17.12
CA ALA A 468 -18.96 5.74 -18.15
C ALA A 468 -18.24 5.23 -19.41
N ARG A 469 -17.12 4.52 -19.25
CA ARG A 469 -16.40 3.88 -20.35
C ARG A 469 -17.28 2.90 -21.12
N ASP A 470 -18.01 2.02 -20.41
CA ASP A 470 -18.90 1.03 -21.04
C ASP A 470 -20.02 1.70 -21.85
N ARG A 471 -20.63 2.77 -21.33
CA ARG A 471 -21.66 3.54 -22.03
C ARG A 471 -21.13 4.17 -23.32
N GLU A 472 -19.92 4.73 -23.27
CA GLU A 472 -19.32 5.36 -24.46
C GLU A 472 -18.84 4.31 -25.48
N ALA A 473 -18.38 3.13 -25.03
CA ALA A 473 -18.07 2.01 -25.92
C ALA A 473 -19.32 1.52 -26.68
N GLU A 474 -20.44 1.38 -25.98
CA GLU A 474 -21.73 1.05 -26.61
C GLU A 474 -22.19 2.15 -27.58
N ALA A 475 -22.03 3.43 -27.23
CA ALA A 475 -22.33 4.54 -28.13
C ALA A 475 -21.47 4.49 -29.41
N VAL A 476 -20.17 4.21 -29.29
CA VAL A 476 -19.27 4.01 -30.43
C VAL A 476 -19.75 2.88 -31.34
N ALA A 477 -20.20 1.76 -30.77
CA ALA A 477 -20.73 0.63 -31.52
C ALA A 477 -22.02 1.00 -32.28
N GLN A 478 -22.99 1.63 -31.61
CA GLN A 478 -24.26 2.05 -32.21
C GLN A 478 -24.08 3.11 -33.30
N ILE A 479 -23.22 4.10 -33.08
CA ILE A 479 -22.94 5.14 -34.08
C ILE A 479 -22.23 4.52 -35.29
N SER A 480 -21.31 3.56 -35.07
CA SER A 480 -20.66 2.83 -36.16
C SER A 480 -21.66 2.08 -37.05
N ASP A 481 -22.68 1.46 -36.45
CA ASP A 481 -23.76 0.80 -37.20
C ASP A 481 -24.58 1.77 -38.07
N ARG A 482 -24.88 2.95 -37.52
CA ARG A 482 -25.59 4.01 -38.24
C ARG A 482 -24.76 4.55 -39.41
N ILE A 483 -23.45 4.76 -39.22
CA ILE A 483 -22.53 5.17 -40.30
C ILE A 483 -22.54 4.14 -41.43
N SER A 484 -22.43 2.85 -41.11
CA SER A 484 -22.46 1.79 -42.12
C SER A 484 -23.76 1.80 -42.93
N THR A 485 -24.90 2.01 -42.26
CA THR A 485 -26.21 2.11 -42.93
C THR A 485 -26.30 3.31 -43.88
N GLU A 486 -25.74 4.46 -43.51
CA GLU A 486 -25.74 5.64 -44.39
C GLU A 486 -24.77 5.49 -45.57
N LEU A 487 -23.60 4.87 -45.37
CA LEU A 487 -22.66 4.57 -46.46
C LEU A 487 -23.26 3.59 -47.50
N GLU A 488 -24.13 2.67 -47.07
CA GLU A 488 -24.86 1.79 -47.98
C GLU A 488 -25.84 2.55 -48.86
N LYS A 489 -26.61 3.47 -48.28
CA LYS A 489 -27.54 4.31 -49.03
C LYS A 489 -26.79 5.10 -50.10
N GLU A 490 -25.61 5.65 -49.78
CA GLU A 490 -24.75 6.37 -50.75
C GLU A 490 -24.36 5.47 -51.94
N LYS A 491 -24.03 4.20 -51.72
CA LYS A 491 -23.69 3.26 -52.81
C LYS A 491 -24.87 2.94 -53.73
N LEU A 492 -26.11 3.05 -53.23
CA LEU A 492 -27.32 2.77 -54.01
C LEU A 492 -27.72 3.92 -54.94
N ILE A 493 -27.10 5.11 -54.81
CA ILE A 493 -27.42 6.30 -55.62
C ILE A 493 -27.37 5.97 -57.12
N ALA A 494 -26.25 5.46 -57.63
CA ALA A 494 -26.11 5.16 -59.06
C ALA A 494 -27.11 4.10 -59.56
N SER A 495 -27.43 3.11 -58.71
CA SER A 495 -28.44 2.10 -59.04
C SER A 495 -29.84 2.71 -59.10
N TYR A 496 -30.21 3.54 -58.12
CA TYR A 496 -31.48 4.25 -58.11
C TYR A 496 -31.58 5.26 -59.26
N GLU A 497 -30.53 6.00 -59.59
CA GLU A 497 -30.48 6.87 -60.78
C GLU A 497 -30.72 6.09 -62.06
N GLY A 498 -30.06 4.95 -62.23
CA GLY A 498 -30.24 4.06 -63.38
C GLY A 498 -31.67 3.50 -63.46
N GLN A 499 -32.22 3.01 -62.35
CA GLN A 499 -33.59 2.49 -62.28
C GLN A 499 -34.63 3.59 -62.53
N VAL A 500 -34.45 4.79 -61.97
CA VAL A 500 -35.30 5.96 -62.22
C VAL A 500 -35.27 6.31 -63.71
N ALA A 501 -34.09 6.36 -64.33
CA ALA A 501 -33.94 6.64 -65.75
C ALA A 501 -34.60 5.57 -66.65
N GLN A 502 -34.43 4.28 -66.33
CA GLN A 502 -35.05 3.18 -67.06
C GLN A 502 -36.58 3.19 -66.92
N LYS A 503 -37.09 3.34 -65.70
CA LYS A 503 -38.53 3.40 -65.42
C LYS A 503 -39.17 4.61 -66.10
N LYS A 504 -38.49 5.76 -66.11
CA LYS A 504 -38.94 6.95 -66.84
C LYS A 504 -39.06 6.67 -68.35
N LYS A 505 -38.04 6.08 -68.98
CA LYS A 505 -38.09 5.67 -70.40
C LYS A 505 -39.18 4.64 -70.68
N LEU A 506 -39.41 3.69 -69.77
CA LEU A 506 -40.44 2.66 -69.92
C LEU A 506 -41.85 3.29 -69.86
N VAL A 507 -42.07 4.21 -68.92
CA VAL A 507 -43.32 4.99 -68.82
C VAL A 507 -43.53 5.80 -70.11
N GLU A 508 -42.50 6.47 -70.63
CA GLU A 508 -42.55 7.20 -71.91
C GLU A 508 -42.89 6.28 -73.09
N ALA A 509 -42.28 5.10 -73.16
CA ALA A 509 -42.52 4.11 -74.22
C ALA A 509 -43.94 3.54 -74.19
N TYR A 510 -44.44 3.11 -73.02
CA TYR A 510 -45.83 2.67 -72.88
C TYR A 510 -46.83 3.79 -73.21
N THR A 511 -46.50 5.04 -72.87
CA THR A 511 -47.31 6.21 -73.23
C THR A 511 -47.36 6.39 -74.74
N ALA A 512 -46.23 6.26 -75.43
CA ALA A 512 -46.15 6.34 -76.90
C ALA A 512 -46.86 5.18 -77.61
N ASP A 513 -46.74 3.95 -77.12
CA ASP A 513 -47.43 2.78 -77.68
C ASP A 513 -48.94 2.86 -77.47
N ARG A 514 -49.39 3.37 -76.32
CA ARG A 514 -50.81 3.65 -76.09
C ARG A 514 -51.34 4.69 -77.07
N ALA A 515 -50.55 5.71 -77.42
CA ALA A 515 -50.94 6.74 -78.38
C ALA A 515 -51.15 6.21 -79.82
N LYS A 516 -50.46 5.13 -80.21
CA LYS A 516 -50.62 4.49 -81.53
C LYS A 516 -51.93 3.72 -81.70
N LEU A 517 -52.61 3.37 -80.59
CA LEU A 517 -53.87 2.63 -80.58
C LEU A 517 -55.11 3.54 -80.68
N VAL A 518 -54.91 4.85 -80.85
CA VAL A 518 -55.97 5.86 -80.93
C VAL A 518 -56.46 5.96 -82.38
N SER A 519 -57.77 5.82 -82.60
CA SER A 519 -58.40 5.88 -83.93
C SER A 519 -58.67 7.33 -84.37
N ALA A 520 -58.67 7.59 -85.69
CA ALA A 520 -58.93 8.92 -86.24
C ALA A 520 -60.32 9.44 -85.84
N GLY A 521 -60.37 10.57 -85.11
CA GLY A 521 -61.60 11.15 -84.52
C GLY A 521 -61.80 10.89 -83.02
N SER A 522 -60.90 10.14 -82.36
CA SER A 522 -60.91 9.85 -80.92
C SER A 522 -59.80 10.55 -80.12
N GLU A 523 -58.99 11.39 -80.77
CA GLU A 523 -57.77 11.99 -80.20
C GLU A 523 -58.06 12.87 -78.99
N LYS A 524 -59.11 13.70 -79.03
CA LYS A 524 -59.52 14.53 -77.88
C LYS A 524 -59.92 13.68 -76.67
N ARG A 525 -60.55 12.52 -76.90
CA ARG A 525 -60.98 11.60 -75.82
C ARG A 525 -59.79 10.85 -75.24
N ALA A 526 -58.84 10.44 -76.07
CA ALA A 526 -57.60 9.81 -75.63
C ALA A 526 -56.70 10.77 -74.84
N GLN A 527 -56.65 12.05 -75.23
CA GLN A 527 -55.96 13.09 -74.45
C GLN A 527 -56.64 13.30 -73.10
N ARG A 528 -57.98 13.43 -73.08
CA ARG A 528 -58.74 13.55 -71.82
C ARG A 528 -58.55 12.35 -70.89
N HIS A 529 -58.53 11.12 -71.42
CA HIS A 529 -58.19 9.92 -70.65
C HIS A 529 -56.77 9.98 -70.09
N THR A 530 -55.81 10.52 -70.85
CA THR A 530 -54.43 10.72 -70.38
C THR A 530 -54.36 11.72 -69.23
N ASP A 531 -55.08 12.84 -69.32
CA ASP A 531 -55.14 13.86 -68.27
C ASP A 531 -55.78 13.30 -66.99
N LEU A 532 -56.86 12.52 -67.14
CA LEU A 532 -57.53 11.81 -66.04
C LEU A 532 -56.66 10.73 -65.41
N ALA A 533 -55.91 9.97 -66.22
CA ALA A 533 -54.96 8.99 -65.73
C ALA A 533 -53.82 9.65 -64.94
N GLY A 534 -53.36 10.84 -65.36
CA GLY A 534 -52.41 11.66 -64.63
C GLY A 534 -52.93 12.06 -63.25
N ALA A 535 -54.13 12.63 -63.19
CA ALA A 535 -54.79 13.00 -61.94
C ALA A 535 -55.07 11.79 -61.03
N ALA A 536 -55.57 10.67 -61.58
CA ALA A 536 -55.82 9.44 -60.85
C ALA A 536 -54.53 8.86 -60.25
N ASN A 537 -53.42 8.93 -60.97
CA ASN A 537 -52.12 8.50 -60.45
C ASN A 537 -51.62 9.40 -59.31
N GLN A 538 -51.87 10.71 -59.38
CA GLN A 538 -51.53 11.65 -58.30
C GLN A 538 -52.36 11.38 -57.03
N VAL A 539 -53.67 11.12 -57.18
CA VAL A 539 -54.55 10.72 -56.07
C VAL A 539 -54.11 9.37 -55.48
N ARG A 540 -53.81 8.37 -56.31
CA ARG A 540 -53.29 7.07 -55.86
C ARG A 540 -51.94 7.19 -55.15
N ALA A 541 -51.06 8.09 -55.59
CA ALA A 541 -49.79 8.37 -54.92
C ALA A 541 -50.02 8.96 -53.52
N ASN A 542 -50.93 9.94 -53.40
CA ASN A 542 -51.32 10.49 -52.10
C ASN A 542 -51.95 9.43 -51.19
N LEU A 543 -52.81 8.55 -51.72
CA LEU A 543 -53.40 7.44 -50.98
C LEU A 543 -52.37 6.46 -50.44
N ARG A 544 -51.36 6.10 -51.25
CA ARG A 544 -50.23 5.26 -50.80
C ARG A 544 -49.43 5.95 -49.70
N ARG A 545 -49.13 7.24 -49.86
CA ARG A 545 -48.43 8.04 -48.84
C ARG A 545 -49.19 8.06 -47.51
N PHE A 546 -50.48 8.38 -47.54
CA PHE A 546 -51.32 8.39 -46.33
C PHE A 546 -51.49 7.00 -45.74
N SER A 547 -51.64 5.96 -46.56
CA SER A 547 -51.71 4.57 -46.06
C SER A 547 -50.41 4.15 -45.36
N GLY A 548 -49.25 4.57 -45.90
CA GLY A 548 -47.95 4.40 -45.25
C GLY A 548 -47.87 5.14 -43.91
N GLN A 549 -48.24 6.43 -43.89
CA GLN A 549 -48.29 7.23 -42.65
C GLN A 549 -49.18 6.60 -41.58
N ARG A 550 -50.34 6.07 -41.98
CA ARG A 550 -51.25 5.36 -41.07
C ARG A 550 -50.56 4.17 -40.41
N GLN A 551 -49.89 3.32 -41.18
CA GLN A 551 -49.16 2.16 -40.64
C GLN A 551 -48.02 2.60 -39.73
N THR A 552 -47.29 3.66 -40.08
CA THR A 552 -46.26 4.24 -39.22
C THR A 552 -46.82 4.72 -37.89
N PHE A 553 -47.93 5.46 -37.89
CA PHE A 553 -48.54 5.93 -36.64
C PHE A 553 -49.06 4.78 -35.76
N LEU A 554 -49.59 3.71 -36.36
CA LEU A 554 -49.97 2.51 -35.62
C LEU A 554 -48.76 1.79 -35.00
N ALA A 555 -47.68 1.63 -35.76
CA ALA A 555 -46.44 1.05 -35.24
C ALA A 555 -45.88 1.89 -34.08
N MET A 556 -45.88 3.23 -34.20
CA MET A 556 -45.49 4.13 -33.13
C MET A 556 -46.38 4.00 -31.89
N GLN A 557 -47.70 3.78 -32.04
CA GLN A 557 -48.58 3.52 -30.89
C GLN A 557 -48.19 2.22 -30.17
N ASP A 558 -47.82 1.18 -30.90
CA ASP A 558 -47.40 -0.09 -30.32
C ASP A 558 -46.04 0.04 -29.61
N GLU A 559 -45.10 0.78 -30.19
CA GLU A 559 -43.81 1.12 -29.56
C GLU A 559 -43.98 1.90 -28.25
N VAL A 560 -44.85 2.92 -28.24
CA VAL A 560 -45.15 3.71 -27.03
C VAL A 560 -45.74 2.82 -25.92
N LYS A 561 -46.64 1.90 -26.28
CA LYS A 561 -47.21 0.94 -25.33
C LYS A 561 -46.16 -0.02 -24.78
N ASP A 562 -45.29 -0.55 -25.63
CA ASP A 562 -44.24 -1.47 -25.21
C ASP A 562 -43.22 -0.80 -24.28
N LEU A 563 -42.80 0.44 -24.60
CA LEU A 563 -41.90 1.22 -23.74
C LEU A 563 -42.49 1.36 -22.33
N ARG A 564 -43.75 1.82 -22.23
CA ARG A 564 -44.39 2.07 -20.93
C ARG A 564 -44.72 0.81 -20.15
N ARG A 565 -45.11 -0.27 -20.83
CA ARG A 565 -45.54 -1.50 -20.18
C ARG A 565 -44.38 -2.40 -19.77
N ASN A 566 -43.34 -2.48 -20.60
CA ASN A 566 -42.30 -3.48 -20.48
C ASN A 566 -40.91 -2.84 -20.28
N GLN A 567 -40.48 -1.93 -21.17
CA GLN A 567 -39.09 -1.47 -21.20
C GLN A 567 -38.77 -0.51 -20.04
N ALA A 568 -39.53 0.57 -19.86
CA ALA A 568 -39.27 1.58 -18.83
C ALA A 568 -39.35 1.03 -17.39
N PRO A 569 -40.32 0.17 -17.03
CA PRO A 569 -40.35 -0.46 -15.70
C PRO A 569 -39.17 -1.41 -15.45
N GLU A 570 -38.70 -2.13 -16.47
CA GLU A 570 -37.52 -3.00 -16.37
C GLU A 570 -36.23 -2.18 -16.21
N ILE A 571 -36.06 -1.12 -17.02
CA ILE A 571 -34.93 -0.18 -16.90
C ILE A 571 -34.89 0.42 -15.49
N LEU A 572 -36.05 0.81 -14.95
CA LEU A 572 -36.14 1.34 -13.58
C LEU A 572 -35.77 0.28 -12.53
N ARG A 573 -36.24 -0.97 -12.66
CA ARG A 573 -35.86 -2.07 -11.75
C ARG A 573 -34.36 -2.35 -11.79
N GLN A 574 -33.74 -2.34 -12.96
CA GLN A 574 -32.30 -2.50 -13.12
C GLN A 574 -31.52 -1.31 -12.51
N ALA A 575 -32.02 -0.08 -12.66
CA ALA A 575 -31.44 1.09 -12.01
C ALA A 575 -31.53 0.99 -10.47
N GLN A 576 -32.68 0.58 -9.93
CA GLN A 576 -32.85 0.33 -8.50
C GLN A 576 -31.89 -0.74 -7.99
N GLY A 577 -31.74 -1.86 -8.70
CA GLY A 577 -30.80 -2.93 -8.35
C GLY A 577 -29.34 -2.48 -8.34
N ARG A 578 -28.92 -1.67 -9.33
CA ARG A 578 -27.56 -1.10 -9.40
C ARG A 578 -27.29 -0.02 -8.35
N HIS A 579 -28.32 0.61 -7.80
CA HIS A 579 -28.22 1.73 -6.86
C HIS A 579 -28.99 1.46 -5.56
N SER A 580 -28.83 0.23 -5.02
CA SER A 580 -29.49 -0.22 -3.80
C SER A 580 -29.20 0.65 -2.56
N HIS A 581 -28.02 1.26 -2.52
CA HIS A 581 -27.58 2.15 -1.43
C HIS A 581 -27.99 3.62 -1.61
N SER A 582 -28.83 3.95 -2.61
CA SER A 582 -29.26 5.33 -2.89
C SER A 582 -30.05 6.01 -1.75
N GLY A 583 -30.68 5.22 -0.88
CA GLY A 583 -31.60 5.74 0.16
C GLY A 583 -32.87 6.39 -0.40
N MET A 584 -33.14 6.25 -1.70
CA MET A 584 -34.27 6.89 -2.36
C MET A 584 -35.59 6.14 -2.08
N SER A 585 -36.63 6.92 -1.78
CA SER A 585 -38.00 6.44 -1.62
C SER A 585 -38.59 5.91 -2.94
N PRO A 586 -39.65 5.07 -2.89
CA PRO A 586 -40.38 4.66 -4.08
C PRO A 586 -40.87 5.84 -4.94
N GLU A 587 -41.28 6.94 -4.30
CA GLU A 587 -41.75 8.16 -4.98
C GLU A 587 -40.62 8.86 -5.73
N GLN A 588 -39.42 8.92 -5.15
CA GLN A 588 -38.25 9.49 -5.82
C GLN A 588 -37.83 8.63 -7.00
N TRP A 589 -37.86 7.29 -6.87
CA TRP A 589 -37.61 6.38 -7.99
C TRP A 589 -38.66 6.49 -9.10
N ALA A 590 -39.92 6.75 -8.77
CA ALA A 590 -40.97 6.95 -9.76
C ALA A 590 -40.66 8.14 -10.70
N ALA A 591 -39.93 9.16 -10.24
CA ALA A 591 -39.49 10.28 -11.08
C ALA A 591 -38.45 9.89 -12.16
N PHE A 592 -37.81 8.73 -12.04
CA PHE A 592 -36.85 8.19 -13.03
C PHE A 592 -37.51 7.27 -14.05
N LEU A 593 -38.82 6.99 -13.92
CA LEU A 593 -39.55 6.20 -14.90
C LEU A 593 -39.57 6.95 -16.24
N LEU A 594 -38.94 6.36 -17.25
CA LEU A 594 -38.89 6.95 -18.59
C LEU A 594 -40.29 7.00 -19.21
N ASP A 595 -40.66 8.17 -19.71
CA ASP A 595 -41.90 8.38 -20.45
C ASP A 595 -41.68 9.42 -21.55
N TYR A 596 -42.57 9.42 -22.55
CA TYR A 596 -42.62 10.44 -23.58
C TYR A 596 -43.14 11.76 -23.00
N LYS A 597 -42.55 12.86 -23.46
CA LYS A 597 -42.97 14.21 -23.08
C LYS A 597 -44.22 14.64 -23.85
N GLY A 598 -45.31 14.93 -23.14
CA GLY A 598 -46.56 15.46 -23.71
C GLY A 598 -47.66 14.41 -23.87
N THR A 599 -48.70 14.74 -24.65
CA THR A 599 -49.90 13.91 -24.84
C THR A 599 -49.77 12.96 -26.04
N VAL A 600 -48.71 12.15 -26.06
CA VAL A 600 -48.33 11.36 -27.24
C VAL A 600 -49.41 10.36 -27.68
N ASP A 601 -50.15 9.73 -26.76
CA ASP A 601 -51.23 8.79 -27.14
C ASP A 601 -52.39 9.48 -27.83
N ASP A 602 -52.81 10.64 -27.31
CA ASP A 602 -53.89 11.44 -27.86
C ASP A 602 -53.48 11.99 -29.23
N ASP A 603 -52.23 12.46 -29.35
CA ASP A 603 -51.67 12.96 -30.60
C ASP A 603 -51.62 11.86 -31.66
N LEU A 604 -51.06 10.69 -31.36
CA LEU A 604 -50.99 9.56 -32.29
C LEU A 604 -52.39 9.06 -32.68
N THR A 605 -53.32 9.00 -31.74
CA THR A 605 -54.73 8.65 -32.02
C THR A 605 -55.39 9.68 -32.94
N GLY A 606 -55.12 10.97 -32.68
CA GLY A 606 -55.55 12.08 -33.53
C GLY A 606 -54.98 11.99 -34.94
N TYR A 607 -53.69 11.68 -35.08
CA TYR A 607 -53.02 11.52 -36.38
C TYR A 607 -53.59 10.35 -37.17
N VAL A 608 -53.83 9.20 -36.55
CA VAL A 608 -54.48 8.06 -37.22
C VAL A 608 -55.86 8.46 -37.72
N LYS A 609 -56.68 9.10 -36.88
CA LYS A 609 -58.02 9.57 -37.26
C LYS A 609 -57.98 10.58 -38.41
N TRP A 610 -57.02 11.51 -38.38
CA TRP A 610 -56.81 12.49 -39.43
C TRP A 610 -56.43 11.83 -40.76
N VAL A 611 -55.47 10.88 -40.74
CA VAL A 611 -55.05 10.14 -41.93
C VAL A 611 -56.20 9.30 -42.48
N ASP A 612 -56.96 8.61 -41.63
CA ASP A 612 -58.13 7.84 -42.04
C ASP A 612 -59.17 8.72 -42.75
N GLY A 613 -59.40 9.94 -42.24
CA GLY A 613 -60.22 10.95 -42.89
C GLY A 613 -59.72 11.34 -44.28
N ARG A 614 -58.41 11.60 -44.43
CA ARG A 614 -57.79 11.93 -45.73
C ARG A 614 -57.83 10.76 -46.71
N ILE A 615 -57.65 9.52 -46.25
CA ILE A 615 -57.79 8.32 -47.08
C ILE A 615 -59.23 8.18 -47.57
N ALA A 616 -60.22 8.37 -46.69
CA ALA A 616 -61.63 8.29 -47.05
C ALA A 616 -62.01 9.36 -48.08
N GLU A 617 -61.57 10.62 -47.89
CA GLU A 617 -61.76 11.74 -48.81
C GLU A 617 -61.17 11.43 -50.21
N LEU A 618 -59.93 10.97 -50.27
CA LEU A 618 -59.25 10.67 -51.52
C LEU A 618 -59.78 9.42 -52.23
N LYS A 619 -60.27 8.41 -51.51
CA LYS A 619 -60.93 7.23 -52.11
C LYS A 619 -62.27 7.62 -52.72
N GLY A 620 -63.10 8.33 -51.96
CA GLY A 620 -64.47 8.70 -52.33
C GLY A 620 -65.37 7.50 -52.65
N THR A 621 -66.55 7.80 -53.20
CA THR A 621 -67.54 6.82 -53.63
C THR A 621 -67.71 6.85 -55.15
N ALA A 622 -67.88 5.68 -55.77
CA ALA A 622 -68.08 5.58 -57.21
C ALA A 622 -69.42 6.24 -57.62
N PRO A 623 -69.46 6.98 -58.74
CA PRO A 623 -70.70 7.53 -59.27
C PRO A 623 -71.64 6.40 -59.73
N ALA A 624 -72.96 6.65 -59.67
CA ALA A 624 -73.96 5.73 -60.20
C ALA A 624 -73.84 5.61 -61.74
N ALA A 625 -74.01 4.40 -62.28
CA ALA A 625 -73.88 4.16 -63.71
C ALA A 625 -74.97 4.94 -64.50
N GLY A 626 -74.54 5.85 -65.38
CA GLY A 626 -75.39 6.68 -66.23
C GLY A 626 -75.27 6.36 -67.73
N ASP A 627 -75.75 7.26 -68.60
CA ASP A 627 -75.60 7.14 -70.05
C ASP A 627 -74.11 7.15 -70.45
N ALA A 628 -73.69 6.15 -71.25
CA ALA A 628 -72.31 5.97 -71.68
C ALA A 628 -71.74 7.18 -72.42
N ASN A 629 -72.58 8.00 -73.06
CA ASN A 629 -72.14 9.18 -73.81
C ASN A 629 -71.99 10.45 -72.97
N THR A 630 -72.43 10.45 -71.70
CA THR A 630 -72.39 11.62 -70.83
C THR A 630 -71.22 11.54 -69.85
N PRO A 631 -70.31 12.54 -69.78
CA PRO A 631 -69.25 12.60 -68.75
C PRO A 631 -69.81 12.67 -67.32
N TYR A 632 -69.12 12.05 -66.35
CA TYR A 632 -69.54 12.10 -64.94
C TYR A 632 -69.38 13.48 -64.28
N PHE A 633 -68.61 14.39 -64.89
CA PHE A 633 -68.37 15.75 -64.42
C PHE A 633 -68.03 16.66 -65.61
N ALA A 634 -68.13 17.99 -65.41
CA ALA A 634 -67.84 18.97 -66.45
C ALA A 634 -66.36 18.97 -66.86
N ASP A 635 -66.07 19.30 -68.12
CA ASP A 635 -64.72 19.21 -68.69
C ASP A 635 -63.72 20.21 -68.06
N ASP A 636 -64.21 21.31 -67.48
CA ASP A 636 -63.46 22.40 -66.87
C ASP A 636 -63.12 22.20 -65.38
N ILE A 637 -63.56 21.09 -64.77
CA ILE A 637 -63.27 20.80 -63.37
C ILE A 637 -61.79 20.52 -63.13
N ASP A 638 -61.26 20.98 -62.00
CA ASP A 638 -59.90 20.65 -61.57
C ASP A 638 -59.84 19.16 -61.18
N LEU A 639 -59.22 18.36 -62.05
CA LEU A 639 -59.10 16.91 -61.88
C LEU A 639 -58.36 16.52 -60.60
N THR A 640 -57.54 17.40 -60.02
CA THR A 640 -56.80 17.13 -58.77
C THR A 640 -57.69 17.17 -57.52
N THR A 641 -58.91 17.72 -57.64
CA THR A 641 -59.89 17.80 -56.55
C THR A 641 -60.85 16.61 -56.51
N LEU A 642 -60.79 15.72 -57.50
CA LEU A 642 -61.68 14.57 -57.63
C LEU A 642 -61.16 13.34 -56.87
N SER A 643 -62.08 12.52 -56.38
CA SER A 643 -61.74 11.27 -55.71
C SER A 643 -61.27 10.19 -56.68
N GLN A 644 -60.53 9.20 -56.16
CA GLN A 644 -60.06 8.06 -56.94
C GLN A 644 -61.24 7.35 -57.62
N ALA A 645 -62.33 7.08 -56.88
CA ALA A 645 -63.48 6.37 -57.44
C ALA A 645 -64.18 7.13 -58.57
N MET A 646 -64.17 8.47 -58.52
CA MET A 646 -64.73 9.33 -59.58
C MET A 646 -63.86 9.34 -60.83
N LEU A 647 -62.54 9.48 -60.65
CA LEU A 647 -61.56 9.47 -61.73
C LEU A 647 -61.51 8.10 -62.42
N ASP A 648 -61.50 7.00 -61.65
CA ASP A 648 -61.48 5.63 -62.17
C ASP A 648 -62.76 5.31 -62.98
N ALA A 649 -63.93 5.81 -62.53
CA ALA A 649 -65.19 5.62 -63.25
C ALA A 649 -65.23 6.37 -64.58
N GLU A 650 -64.76 7.62 -64.63
CA GLU A 650 -64.69 8.40 -65.88
C GLU A 650 -63.63 7.86 -66.83
N MET A 651 -62.49 7.40 -66.33
CA MET A 651 -61.49 6.70 -67.13
C MET A 651 -62.08 5.44 -67.76
N ALA A 652 -62.77 4.60 -66.99
CA ALA A 652 -63.41 3.38 -67.50
C ALA A 652 -64.50 3.67 -68.54
N ARG A 653 -65.21 4.80 -68.42
CA ARG A 653 -66.18 5.26 -69.42
C ARG A 653 -65.48 5.68 -70.72
N LEU A 654 -64.42 6.48 -70.62
CA LEU A 654 -63.65 6.94 -71.79
C LEU A 654 -62.93 5.79 -72.50
N GLU A 655 -62.42 4.80 -71.77
CA GLU A 655 -61.79 3.60 -72.37
C GLU A 655 -62.74 2.83 -73.30
N LYS A 656 -64.04 2.80 -72.97
CA LYS A 656 -65.08 2.18 -73.82
C LYS A 656 -65.41 2.99 -75.08
N LEU A 657 -64.98 4.26 -75.16
CA LEU A 657 -65.33 5.20 -76.24
C LEU A 657 -64.16 5.53 -77.19
N VAL A 658 -62.94 5.06 -76.90
CA VAL A 658 -61.71 5.40 -77.64
C VAL A 658 -61.43 4.45 -78.82
N SER A 659 -62.05 3.26 -78.89
CA SER A 659 -61.86 2.35 -80.03
C SER A 659 -63.10 1.51 -80.40
N ALA A 660 -63.18 1.08 -81.66
CA ALA A 660 -64.36 0.44 -82.27
C ALA A 660 -64.34 -1.11 -82.22
N ASP A 661 -63.24 -1.75 -81.80
CA ASP A 661 -63.11 -3.21 -81.67
C ASP A 661 -62.57 -3.63 -80.28
N GLU A 662 -62.99 -4.80 -79.78
CA GLU A 662 -62.69 -5.30 -78.43
C GLU A 662 -61.19 -5.58 -78.19
N GLU A 663 -60.41 -5.97 -79.22
CA GLU A 663 -59.00 -6.31 -79.06
C GLU A 663 -58.14 -5.07 -78.83
N THR A 664 -58.39 -3.99 -79.58
CA THR A 664 -57.69 -2.70 -79.40
C THR A 664 -58.01 -2.09 -78.03
N GLN A 665 -59.26 -2.21 -77.56
CA GLN A 665 -59.67 -1.74 -76.23
C GLN A 665 -58.93 -2.48 -75.10
N ARG A 666 -58.83 -3.82 -75.17
CA ARG A 666 -58.07 -4.60 -74.18
C ARG A 666 -56.60 -4.18 -74.10
N ARG A 667 -55.95 -3.93 -75.26
CA ARG A 667 -54.56 -3.45 -75.30
C ARG A 667 -54.41 -2.04 -74.73
N TYR A 668 -55.36 -1.14 -74.98
CA TYR A 668 -55.35 0.23 -74.43
C TYR A 668 -55.49 0.24 -72.90
N THR A 669 -56.41 -0.54 -72.34
CA THR A 669 -56.60 -0.68 -70.89
C THR A 669 -55.38 -1.32 -70.24
N ALA A 670 -54.79 -2.36 -70.85
CA ALA A 670 -53.57 -2.99 -70.35
C ALA A 670 -52.38 -2.01 -70.30
N LEU A 671 -52.15 -1.22 -71.36
CA LEU A 671 -51.08 -0.21 -71.39
C LEU A 671 -51.31 0.91 -70.35
N SER A 672 -52.56 1.34 -70.16
CA SER A 672 -52.89 2.35 -69.13
C SER A 672 -52.65 1.82 -67.71
N GLY A 673 -52.96 0.56 -67.45
CA GLY A 673 -52.63 -0.11 -66.18
C GLY A 673 -51.11 -0.24 -65.95
N ASN A 674 -50.36 -0.57 -67.00
CA ASN A 674 -48.89 -0.63 -66.94
C ASN A 674 -48.28 0.75 -66.67
N ILE A 675 -48.74 1.82 -67.34
CA ILE A 675 -48.29 3.20 -67.09
C ILE A 675 -48.51 3.60 -65.63
N ALA A 676 -49.68 3.30 -65.07
CA ALA A 676 -50.00 3.60 -63.67
C ALA A 676 -49.09 2.84 -62.69
N THR A 677 -48.85 1.56 -62.96
CA THR A 677 -47.98 0.70 -62.14
C THR A 677 -46.53 1.18 -62.17
N GLU A 678 -46.01 1.46 -63.37
CA GLU A 678 -44.62 1.89 -63.55
C GLU A 678 -44.38 3.32 -63.04
N THR A 679 -45.36 4.21 -63.14
CA THR A 679 -45.28 5.57 -62.57
C THR A 679 -45.23 5.54 -61.04
N ALA A 680 -45.95 4.61 -60.41
CA ALA A 680 -45.89 4.40 -58.96
C ALA A 680 -44.50 3.89 -58.51
N ALA A 681 -43.94 2.94 -59.26
CA ALA A 681 -42.59 2.43 -59.02
C ALA A 681 -41.53 3.52 -59.20
N LEU A 682 -41.66 4.36 -60.25
CA LEU A 682 -40.78 5.51 -60.50
C LEU A 682 -40.78 6.49 -59.32
N HIS A 683 -41.95 6.86 -58.78
CA HIS A 683 -42.05 7.77 -57.64
C HIS A 683 -41.35 7.19 -56.40
N THR A 684 -41.59 5.92 -56.08
CA THR A 684 -40.95 5.22 -54.96
C THR A 684 -39.42 5.20 -55.09
N LEU A 685 -38.91 4.95 -56.31
CA LEU A 685 -37.48 4.98 -56.58
C LEU A 685 -36.89 6.40 -56.49
N THR A 686 -37.66 7.43 -56.85
CA THR A 686 -37.23 8.84 -56.73
C THR A 686 -37.09 9.25 -55.26
N ASP A 687 -38.00 8.83 -54.39
CA ASP A 687 -37.90 9.09 -52.95
C ASP A 687 -36.69 8.38 -52.32
N LYS A 688 -36.47 7.11 -52.70
CA LYS A 688 -35.27 6.35 -52.28
C LYS A 688 -33.98 7.00 -52.75
N LEU A 689 -33.95 7.54 -53.97
CA LEU A 689 -32.81 8.29 -54.49
C LEU A 689 -32.56 9.56 -53.65
N LYS A 690 -33.61 10.31 -53.30
CA LYS A 690 -33.48 11.52 -52.48
C LYS A 690 -32.96 11.22 -51.07
N ASP A 691 -33.43 10.17 -50.41
CA ASP A 691 -32.90 9.75 -49.11
C ASP A 691 -31.42 9.36 -49.20
N ALA A 692 -31.07 8.61 -50.25
CA ALA A 692 -29.70 8.18 -50.52
C ALA A 692 -28.74 9.36 -50.79
N GLN A 693 -29.19 10.40 -51.50
CA GLN A 693 -28.40 11.61 -51.76
C GLN A 693 -28.03 12.37 -50.47
N GLY A 694 -28.88 12.35 -49.44
CA GLY A 694 -28.59 12.98 -48.14
C GLY A 694 -27.72 12.14 -47.19
N ALA A 695 -27.40 10.89 -47.55
CA ALA A 695 -26.75 9.95 -46.65
C ALA A 695 -25.29 10.33 -46.33
N LYS A 696 -24.59 10.93 -47.28
CA LYS A 696 -23.19 11.33 -47.14
C LYS A 696 -22.98 12.37 -46.02
N ASP A 697 -23.84 13.38 -45.95
CA ASP A 697 -23.73 14.43 -44.94
C ASP A 697 -24.04 13.87 -43.53
N ARG A 698 -25.08 13.04 -43.42
CA ARG A 698 -25.43 12.33 -42.17
C ARG A 698 -24.30 11.40 -41.71
N ALA A 699 -23.66 10.68 -42.63
CA ALA A 699 -22.51 9.84 -42.30
C ALA A 699 -21.33 10.65 -41.74
N ARG A 700 -21.12 11.88 -42.23
CA ARG A 700 -20.07 12.78 -41.74
C ARG A 700 -20.37 13.33 -40.34
N GLU A 701 -21.62 13.69 -40.07
CA GLU A 701 -22.08 14.10 -38.73
C GLU A 701 -21.88 12.96 -37.72
N LEU A 702 -22.35 11.75 -38.05
CA LEU A 702 -22.17 10.57 -37.22
C LEU A 702 -20.70 10.21 -36.98
N GLN A 703 -19.81 10.40 -37.96
CA GLN A 703 -18.37 10.22 -37.74
C GLN A 703 -17.83 11.16 -36.67
N THR A 704 -18.29 12.41 -36.65
CA THR A 704 -17.90 13.40 -35.65
C THR A 704 -18.44 13.01 -34.27
N GLU A 705 -19.67 12.51 -34.19
CA GLU A 705 -20.26 12.00 -32.95
C GLU A 705 -19.49 10.80 -32.39
N ARG A 706 -19.10 9.84 -33.24
CA ARG A 706 -18.31 8.67 -32.82
C ARG A 706 -16.94 9.06 -32.27
N GLU A 707 -16.25 9.99 -32.92
CA GLU A 707 -14.98 10.53 -32.41
C GLU A 707 -15.16 11.18 -31.04
N GLY A 708 -16.28 11.89 -30.82
CA GLY A 708 -16.61 12.45 -29.51
C GLY A 708 -16.89 11.38 -28.45
N ALA A 709 -17.60 10.31 -28.79
CA ALA A 709 -17.83 9.17 -27.89
C ALA A 709 -16.53 8.45 -27.54
N TYR A 710 -15.65 8.23 -28.52
CA TYR A 710 -14.33 7.65 -28.29
C TYR A 710 -13.48 8.52 -27.35
N ALA A 711 -13.48 9.84 -27.54
CA ALA A 711 -12.79 10.77 -26.64
C ALA A 711 -13.33 10.69 -25.20
N ARG A 712 -14.65 10.64 -25.00
CA ARG A 712 -15.27 10.49 -23.68
C ARG A 712 -14.99 9.14 -23.01
N ALA A 713 -14.85 8.06 -23.79
CA ALA A 713 -14.39 6.78 -23.25
C ALA A 713 -12.98 6.90 -22.64
N PHE A 714 -12.11 7.72 -23.20
CA PHE A 714 -10.81 8.02 -22.63
C PHE A 714 -10.84 9.04 -21.49
N ASP A 715 -11.76 10.00 -21.47
CA ASP A 715 -12.00 10.83 -20.27
C ASP A 715 -12.35 9.94 -19.07
N ALA A 716 -13.17 8.90 -19.29
CA ALA A 716 -13.49 7.91 -18.27
C ALA A 716 -12.28 7.10 -17.81
N LEU A 717 -11.41 6.65 -18.73
CA LEU A 717 -10.15 5.97 -18.40
C LEU A 717 -9.18 6.85 -17.61
N VAL A 718 -9.03 8.12 -17.99
CA VAL A 718 -8.18 9.07 -17.27
C VAL A 718 -8.73 9.33 -15.87
N ALA A 719 -10.05 9.47 -15.73
CA ALA A 719 -10.65 9.66 -14.42
C ALA A 719 -10.54 8.40 -13.54
N GLU A 720 -10.65 7.20 -14.10
CA GLU A 720 -10.37 5.95 -13.39
C GLU A 720 -8.90 5.87 -12.94
N GLN A 721 -7.95 6.30 -13.79
CA GLN A 721 -6.53 6.39 -13.43
C GLN A 721 -6.31 7.35 -12.26
N SER A 722 -6.93 8.53 -12.27
CA SER A 722 -6.82 9.50 -11.18
C SER A 722 -7.39 8.98 -9.85
N VAL A 723 -8.46 8.18 -9.87
CA VAL A 723 -8.97 7.53 -8.65
C VAL A 723 -7.91 6.64 -8.02
N LEU A 724 -7.18 5.86 -8.83
CA LEU A 724 -6.06 5.06 -8.33
C LEU A 724 -4.95 5.95 -7.81
N GLU A 725 -4.52 6.98 -8.54
CA GLU A 725 -3.49 7.91 -8.06
C GLU A 725 -3.84 8.54 -6.69
N GLU A 726 -5.11 8.92 -6.49
CA GLU A 726 -5.63 9.44 -5.22
C GLU A 726 -5.60 8.39 -4.10
N LEU A 727 -5.96 7.14 -4.38
CA LEU A 727 -5.90 6.04 -3.41
C LEU A 727 -4.46 5.72 -2.98
N TYR A 728 -3.47 5.92 -3.85
CA TYR A 728 -2.08 5.67 -3.50
C TYR A 728 -1.38 6.88 -2.85
N ALA A 729 -1.99 8.07 -2.91
CA ALA A 729 -1.40 9.31 -2.42
C ALA A 729 -0.98 9.28 -0.93
N PRO A 730 -1.77 8.71 0.03
CA PRO A 730 -1.37 8.66 1.44
C PRO A 730 -0.08 7.87 1.64
N LEU A 731 0.06 6.73 0.95
CA LEU A 731 1.26 5.91 1.03
C LEU A 731 2.45 6.60 0.36
N MET A 732 2.23 7.30 -0.75
CA MET A 732 3.27 8.11 -1.40
C MET A 732 3.79 9.24 -0.52
N ALA A 733 2.90 9.92 0.21
CA ALA A 733 3.30 10.94 1.16
C ALA A 733 4.15 10.36 2.30
N ARG A 734 3.80 9.17 2.81
CA ARG A 734 4.60 8.45 3.82
C ARG A 734 5.98 8.09 3.29
N LEU A 735 6.05 7.50 2.09
CA LEU A 735 7.33 7.13 1.47
C LEU A 735 8.23 8.33 1.19
N ALA A 736 7.65 9.46 0.77
CA ALA A 736 8.40 10.69 0.54
C ALA A 736 8.93 11.32 1.84
N ALA A 737 8.24 11.13 2.98
CA ALA A 737 8.68 11.58 4.29
C ALA A 737 9.70 10.63 4.95
N ALA A 738 9.73 9.37 4.52
CA ALA A 738 10.60 8.35 5.07
C ALA A 738 12.08 8.57 4.66
N SER A 739 12.99 8.20 5.55
CA SER A 739 14.43 8.21 5.30
C SER A 739 14.96 6.78 5.16
N GLY A 740 16.19 6.60 4.68
CA GLY A 740 16.76 5.26 4.49
C GLY A 740 16.00 4.46 3.44
N THR A 741 16.09 3.13 3.44
CA THR A 741 15.64 2.21 2.37
C THR A 741 14.22 2.46 1.82
N LEU A 742 13.32 3.01 2.62
CA LEU A 742 11.94 3.33 2.22
C LEU A 742 11.87 4.26 1.00
N HIS A 743 12.81 5.18 0.79
CA HIS A 743 12.82 6.06 -0.40
C HIS A 743 13.01 5.30 -1.73
N LYS A 744 13.48 4.05 -1.67
CA LYS A 744 13.62 3.20 -2.86
C LYS A 744 12.27 2.66 -3.32
N LEU A 745 11.25 2.61 -2.46
CA LEU A 745 9.90 2.23 -2.86
C LEU A 745 9.21 3.41 -3.55
N SER A 746 8.62 3.11 -4.70
CA SER A 746 7.82 4.05 -5.48
C SER A 746 6.62 3.34 -6.05
N PHE A 747 5.57 4.09 -6.36
CA PHE A 747 4.34 3.55 -6.92
C PHE A 747 4.08 4.21 -8.26
N SER A 748 3.64 3.41 -9.22
CA SER A 748 3.28 3.88 -10.55
C SER A 748 1.86 3.43 -10.89
N VAL A 749 1.05 4.39 -11.35
CA VAL A 749 -0.26 4.13 -11.94
C VAL A 749 -0.16 4.57 -13.40
N ALA A 750 -0.43 3.66 -14.33
CA ALA A 750 -0.29 3.95 -15.75
C ALA A 750 -1.33 3.19 -16.59
N ARG A 751 -1.80 3.83 -17.66
CA ARG A 751 -2.53 3.15 -18.74
C ARG A 751 -1.52 2.35 -19.57
N ILE A 752 -1.78 1.05 -19.69
CA ILE A 752 -1.01 0.14 -20.53
C ILE A 752 -1.84 -0.19 -21.75
N ALA A 753 -1.31 0.18 -22.92
CA ALA A 753 -1.89 -0.13 -24.22
C ALA A 753 -1.30 -1.44 -24.75
N ASN A 754 -2.10 -2.50 -24.79
CA ASN A 754 -1.74 -3.75 -25.43
C ASN A 754 -1.91 -3.66 -26.96
N VAL A 755 -1.01 -2.90 -27.59
CA VAL A 755 -1.04 -2.64 -29.04
C VAL A 755 -0.87 -3.94 -29.84
N GLU A 756 -0.14 -4.92 -29.29
CA GLU A 756 0.01 -6.24 -29.91
C GLU A 756 -1.33 -6.97 -30.00
N HIS A 757 -2.09 -7.00 -28.89
CA HIS A 757 -3.43 -7.58 -28.90
C HIS A 757 -4.35 -6.86 -29.90
N TRP A 758 -4.41 -5.52 -29.83
CA TRP A 758 -5.22 -4.71 -30.76
C TRP A 758 -4.87 -4.96 -32.23
N ALA A 759 -3.58 -5.04 -32.56
CA ALA A 759 -3.14 -5.32 -33.93
C ALA A 759 -3.46 -6.76 -34.34
N SER A 760 -3.26 -7.75 -33.45
CA SER A 760 -3.52 -9.16 -33.73
C SER A 760 -4.99 -9.43 -34.02
N GLU A 761 -5.92 -8.78 -33.32
CA GLU A 761 -7.36 -8.91 -33.58
C GLU A 761 -7.72 -8.53 -35.01
N ALA A 762 -7.03 -7.53 -35.57
CA ALA A 762 -7.22 -7.18 -36.98
C ALA A 762 -6.47 -8.13 -37.92
N GLU A 763 -5.19 -8.39 -37.65
CA GLU A 763 -4.32 -9.17 -38.53
C GLU A 763 -4.76 -10.65 -38.64
N ASP A 764 -5.43 -11.22 -37.64
CA ASP A 764 -5.84 -12.63 -37.61
C ASP A 764 -7.17 -12.92 -38.35
N GLY A 765 -7.83 -11.90 -38.93
CA GLY A 765 -9.00 -12.15 -39.76
C GLY A 765 -9.83 -10.96 -40.21
N LEU A 766 -9.50 -9.75 -39.74
CA LEU A 766 -10.19 -8.52 -40.15
C LEU A 766 -9.51 -7.85 -41.36
N ILE A 767 -8.22 -8.07 -41.59
CA ILE A 767 -7.51 -7.59 -42.78
C ILE A 767 -6.78 -8.74 -43.49
N ASP A 768 -6.77 -8.74 -44.83
CA ASP A 768 -6.05 -9.72 -45.64
C ASP A 768 -4.60 -9.28 -45.84
N LEU A 769 -3.71 -9.91 -45.09
CA LEU A 769 -2.27 -9.65 -45.08
C LEU A 769 -1.55 -10.08 -46.36
N ARG A 770 -2.21 -10.79 -47.28
CA ARG A 770 -1.62 -11.27 -48.54
C ARG A 770 -1.70 -10.23 -49.65
N LYS A 771 -2.61 -9.25 -49.52
CA LYS A 771 -2.76 -8.18 -50.51
C LYS A 771 -1.53 -7.28 -50.53
N ALA A 772 -1.22 -6.74 -51.71
CA ALA A 772 -0.15 -5.76 -51.85
C ALA A 772 -0.59 -4.42 -51.25
N GLY A 773 0.27 -3.78 -50.44
CA GLY A 773 -0.04 -2.54 -49.75
C GLY A 773 0.82 -2.37 -48.49
N ALA A 774 0.62 -1.29 -47.71
CA ALA A 774 1.41 -1.02 -46.51
C ALA A 774 1.11 -1.95 -45.32
N PHE A 775 0.08 -2.80 -45.43
CA PHE A 775 -0.32 -3.78 -44.41
C PHE A 775 -0.08 -5.23 -44.86
N ARG A 776 0.84 -5.43 -45.80
CA ARG A 776 1.25 -6.77 -46.24
C ARG A 776 2.17 -7.41 -45.19
N GLY A 777 1.78 -8.59 -44.71
CA GLY A 777 2.53 -9.35 -43.69
C GLY A 777 2.23 -8.94 -42.25
N LYS A 778 2.36 -9.92 -41.34
CA LYS A 778 2.04 -9.79 -39.91
C LYS A 778 3.00 -8.83 -39.21
N GLY A 779 2.49 -8.00 -38.30
CA GLY A 779 3.24 -7.03 -37.51
C GLY A 779 3.38 -5.63 -38.12
N THR A 780 2.95 -5.42 -39.37
CA THR A 780 3.02 -4.09 -40.01
C THR A 780 2.02 -3.11 -39.40
N LEU A 781 0.83 -3.58 -39.00
CA LEU A 781 -0.16 -2.78 -38.31
C LEU A 781 0.31 -2.43 -36.89
N LEU A 782 0.90 -3.41 -36.20
CA LEU A 782 1.51 -3.23 -34.88
C LEU A 782 2.56 -2.11 -34.88
N GLN A 783 3.47 -2.12 -35.85
CA GLN A 783 4.50 -1.08 -35.97
C GLN A 783 3.89 0.32 -36.13
N LYS A 784 2.93 0.48 -37.06
CA LYS A 784 2.26 1.76 -37.32
C LYS A 784 1.45 2.27 -36.13
N ALA A 785 0.78 1.37 -35.41
CA ALA A 785 0.04 1.71 -34.20
C ALA A 785 0.96 2.10 -33.04
N ASN A 786 2.13 1.44 -32.91
CA ASN A 786 3.16 1.86 -31.96
C ASN A 786 3.68 3.27 -32.26
N ASP A 787 3.90 3.60 -33.53
CA ASP A 787 4.45 4.89 -33.94
C ASP A 787 3.46 6.06 -33.75
N LEU A 788 2.16 5.84 -33.98
CA LEU A 788 1.16 6.93 -34.01
C LEU A 788 0.16 6.94 -32.85
N LEU A 789 -0.19 5.79 -32.27
CA LEU A 789 -1.29 5.68 -31.32
C LEU A 789 -0.83 5.37 -29.90
N LYS A 790 0.21 4.53 -29.73
CA LYS A 790 0.65 4.04 -28.42
C LYS A 790 0.86 5.14 -27.38
N LYS A 791 1.66 6.16 -27.71
CA LYS A 791 1.95 7.25 -26.77
C LYS A 791 0.67 7.96 -26.30
N ALA A 792 -0.26 8.24 -27.22
CA ALA A 792 -1.52 8.89 -26.90
C ALA A 792 -2.41 7.98 -26.04
N TRP A 793 -2.46 6.68 -26.32
CA TRP A 793 -3.19 5.71 -25.51
C TRP A 793 -2.65 5.54 -24.09
N GLU A 794 -1.33 5.56 -23.92
CA GLU A 794 -0.67 5.36 -22.61
C GLU A 794 -0.66 6.63 -21.75
N THR A 795 -0.51 7.81 -22.37
CA THR A 795 -0.26 9.05 -21.62
C THR A 795 -1.13 10.23 -22.02
N GLY A 796 -1.81 10.18 -23.15
CA GLY A 796 -2.51 11.34 -23.70
C GLY A 796 -3.85 11.62 -23.04
N ASP A 797 -4.29 12.87 -23.11
CA ASP A 797 -5.66 13.27 -22.80
C ASP A 797 -6.63 12.97 -23.96
N SER A 798 -7.92 13.20 -23.77
CA SER A 798 -8.94 12.90 -24.78
C SER A 798 -8.77 13.72 -26.08
N ALA A 799 -8.16 14.90 -26.02
CA ALA A 799 -7.88 15.72 -27.20
C ALA A 799 -6.67 15.19 -27.99
N GLU A 800 -5.62 14.77 -27.30
CA GLU A 800 -4.43 14.14 -27.89
C GLU A 800 -4.78 12.79 -28.53
N ILE A 801 -5.62 11.98 -27.87
CA ILE A 801 -6.10 10.70 -28.41
C ILE A 801 -6.95 10.91 -29.66
N ARG A 802 -7.86 11.89 -29.63
CA ARG A 802 -8.66 12.24 -30.81
C ARG A 802 -7.77 12.67 -31.97
N THR A 803 -6.76 13.47 -31.69
CA THR A 803 -5.79 13.95 -32.70
C THR A 803 -4.98 12.79 -33.30
N ALA A 804 -4.47 11.91 -32.45
CA ALA A 804 -3.72 10.73 -32.87
C ALA A 804 -4.57 9.77 -33.73
N MET A 805 -5.81 9.50 -33.32
CA MET A 805 -6.75 8.65 -34.07
C MET A 805 -7.16 9.29 -35.41
N ALA A 806 -7.36 10.61 -35.44
CA ALA A 806 -7.65 11.34 -36.67
C ALA A 806 -6.47 11.25 -37.66
N GLU A 807 -5.24 11.41 -37.18
CA GLU A 807 -4.03 11.31 -38.01
C GLU A 807 -3.79 9.88 -38.51
N PHE A 808 -3.95 8.88 -37.64
CA PHE A 808 -3.86 7.46 -38.03
C PHE A 808 -4.86 7.12 -39.15
N ARG A 809 -6.11 7.57 -39.00
CA ARG A 809 -7.14 7.39 -40.04
C ARG A 809 -6.81 8.14 -41.32
N ARG A 810 -6.35 9.39 -41.23
CA ARG A 810 -5.96 10.20 -42.39
C ARG A 810 -4.88 9.51 -43.22
N LEU A 811 -3.92 8.89 -42.55
CA LEU A 811 -2.80 8.19 -43.20
C LEU A 811 -3.19 6.80 -43.73
N TYR A 812 -3.99 6.03 -42.98
CA TYR A 812 -4.08 4.59 -43.22
C TYR A 812 -5.48 4.03 -43.46
N GLN A 813 -6.56 4.78 -43.21
CA GLN A 813 -7.92 4.25 -43.29
C GLN A 813 -8.25 3.71 -44.69
N LYS A 814 -7.81 4.40 -45.75
CA LYS A 814 -8.06 3.96 -47.13
C LYS A 814 -7.38 2.62 -47.42
N GLU A 815 -6.11 2.50 -47.09
CA GLU A 815 -5.36 1.26 -47.33
C GLU A 815 -5.89 0.10 -46.48
N LEU A 816 -6.26 0.36 -45.21
CA LEU A 816 -6.90 -0.65 -44.36
C LEU A 816 -8.21 -1.19 -44.97
N LEU A 817 -9.01 -0.32 -45.60
CA LEU A 817 -10.22 -0.72 -46.31
C LEU A 817 -9.92 -1.56 -47.56
N ASP A 818 -8.87 -1.23 -48.31
CA ASP A 818 -8.43 -2.01 -49.48
C ASP A 818 -7.93 -3.41 -49.09
N HIS A 819 -7.44 -3.55 -47.86
CA HIS A 819 -7.06 -4.81 -47.24
C HIS A 819 -8.24 -5.66 -46.74
N SER A 820 -9.51 -5.27 -46.98
CA SER A 820 -10.68 -6.11 -46.65
C SER A 820 -10.56 -7.53 -47.23
N PRO A 821 -10.74 -8.61 -46.44
CA PRO A 821 -10.78 -9.98 -46.96
C PRO A 821 -12.04 -10.23 -47.81
N MET A 822 -13.08 -9.41 -47.61
CA MET A 822 -14.32 -9.49 -48.37
C MET A 822 -14.20 -8.69 -49.67
N ALA A 823 -14.65 -9.29 -50.77
CA ALA A 823 -14.73 -8.59 -52.04
C ALA A 823 -15.75 -7.46 -51.94
N HIS A 824 -15.39 -6.26 -52.42
CA HIS A 824 -16.31 -5.11 -52.42
C HIS A 824 -17.59 -5.34 -53.25
N THR A 825 -17.61 -6.40 -54.07
CA THR A 825 -18.76 -6.87 -54.85
C THR A 825 -19.78 -7.67 -54.03
N ASP A 826 -19.37 -8.29 -52.91
CA ASP A 826 -20.26 -9.00 -51.99
C ASP A 826 -20.75 -8.04 -50.89
N GLN A 827 -21.90 -7.42 -51.13
CA GLN A 827 -22.40 -6.33 -50.29
C GLN A 827 -22.77 -6.76 -48.88
N VAL A 828 -23.18 -8.02 -48.65
CA VAL A 828 -23.64 -8.49 -47.34
C VAL A 828 -22.46 -8.81 -46.43
N GLU A 829 -21.49 -9.59 -46.93
CA GLU A 829 -20.28 -9.93 -46.18
C GLU A 829 -19.40 -8.70 -45.95
N PHE A 830 -19.24 -7.84 -46.96
CA PHE A 830 -18.50 -6.58 -46.81
C PHE A 830 -19.14 -5.64 -45.78
N ARG A 831 -20.48 -5.65 -45.65
CA ARG A 831 -21.19 -4.88 -44.63
C ARG A 831 -20.92 -5.41 -43.23
N ALA A 832 -21.10 -6.71 -43.02
CA ALA A 832 -20.85 -7.33 -41.73
C ALA A 832 -19.40 -7.10 -41.28
N TRP A 833 -18.47 -7.21 -42.24
CA TRP A 833 -17.07 -6.88 -42.05
C TRP A 833 -16.83 -5.40 -41.70
N SER A 834 -17.39 -4.44 -42.45
CA SER A 834 -17.13 -3.01 -42.21
C SER A 834 -17.61 -2.54 -40.85
N LYS A 835 -18.71 -3.12 -40.36
CA LYS A 835 -19.20 -2.93 -38.99
C LYS A 835 -18.17 -3.38 -37.96
N ARG A 836 -17.69 -4.62 -38.07
CA ARG A 836 -16.65 -5.15 -37.17
C ARG A 836 -15.35 -4.34 -37.25
N PHE A 837 -14.98 -3.89 -38.44
CA PHE A 837 -13.81 -3.04 -38.67
C PHE A 837 -13.93 -1.69 -37.95
N ALA A 838 -15.10 -1.06 -38.03
CA ALA A 838 -15.36 0.20 -37.33
C ALA A 838 -15.35 0.04 -35.80
N GLN A 839 -15.92 -1.05 -35.28
CA GLN A 839 -15.94 -1.34 -33.84
C GLN A 839 -14.53 -1.60 -33.31
N TRP A 840 -13.73 -2.41 -34.00
CA TRP A 840 -12.34 -2.69 -33.65
C TRP A 840 -11.47 -1.41 -33.62
N LEU A 841 -11.56 -0.57 -34.66
CA LEU A 841 -10.72 0.63 -34.80
C LEU A 841 -10.91 1.62 -33.64
N PHE A 842 -12.12 1.68 -33.06
CA PHE A 842 -12.46 2.56 -31.94
C PHE A 842 -12.72 1.79 -30.63
N SER A 843 -12.30 0.53 -30.53
CA SER A 843 -12.35 -0.22 -29.26
C SER A 843 -11.38 0.40 -28.24
N THR A 844 -11.69 0.22 -26.96
CA THR A 844 -10.78 0.55 -25.86
C THR A 844 -10.31 -0.69 -25.10
N ASP A 845 -10.67 -1.90 -25.51
CA ASP A 845 -10.48 -3.14 -24.73
C ASP A 845 -8.99 -3.50 -24.55
N HIS A 846 -8.15 -3.03 -25.46
CA HIS A 846 -6.70 -3.14 -25.39
C HIS A 846 -6.04 -2.19 -24.37
N ILE A 847 -6.81 -1.31 -23.73
CA ILE A 847 -6.34 -0.39 -22.69
C ILE A 847 -6.73 -0.94 -21.32
N SER A 848 -5.72 -1.13 -20.47
CA SER A 848 -5.88 -1.48 -19.06
C SER A 848 -5.18 -0.45 -18.19
N ILE A 849 -5.73 -0.12 -17.04
CA ILE A 849 -5.01 0.67 -16.03
C ILE A 849 -4.28 -0.34 -15.15
N ARG A 850 -2.96 -0.19 -15.06
CA ARG A 850 -2.14 -0.98 -14.15
C ARG A 850 -1.56 -0.07 -13.10
N TYR A 851 -1.58 -0.54 -11.87
CA TYR A 851 -0.82 0.00 -10.78
C TYR A 851 0.26 -1.00 -10.39
N GLY A 852 1.40 -0.51 -9.93
CA GLY A 852 2.53 -1.33 -9.55
C GLY A 852 3.40 -0.62 -8.52
N ILE A 853 4.17 -1.44 -7.78
CA ILE A 853 5.28 -0.96 -6.97
C ILE A 853 6.57 -1.16 -7.75
N ASP A 854 7.37 -0.12 -7.76
CA ASP A 854 8.75 -0.16 -8.20
C ASP A 854 9.67 -0.03 -6.97
N TYR A 855 10.67 -0.89 -6.86
CA TYR A 855 11.76 -0.79 -5.88
C TYR A 855 13.05 -0.42 -6.61
N ASP A 856 13.64 0.72 -6.26
CA ASP A 856 14.83 1.30 -6.91
C ASP A 856 14.66 1.42 -8.43
N GLY A 857 13.45 1.84 -8.87
CA GLY A 857 13.08 1.97 -10.27
C GLY A 857 12.82 0.66 -11.02
N VAL A 858 12.77 -0.48 -10.31
CA VAL A 858 12.48 -1.79 -10.89
C VAL A 858 11.14 -2.32 -10.35
N ASP A 859 10.23 -2.64 -11.27
CA ASP A 859 8.96 -3.30 -11.00
C ASP A 859 9.13 -4.53 -10.09
N ILE A 860 8.34 -4.60 -9.02
CA ILE A 860 8.37 -5.66 -8.00
C ILE A 860 8.32 -7.08 -8.61
N ARG A 861 7.65 -7.23 -9.75
CA ARG A 861 7.51 -8.49 -10.49
C ARG A 861 8.82 -8.97 -11.10
N LYS A 862 9.72 -8.03 -11.40
CA LYS A 862 11.04 -8.27 -12.00
C LYS A 862 12.15 -8.38 -10.96
N LEU A 863 11.84 -8.14 -9.68
CA LEU A 863 12.81 -8.26 -8.59
C LEU A 863 13.20 -9.71 -8.32
N SER A 864 14.43 -9.88 -7.81
CA SER A 864 14.91 -11.16 -7.30
C SER A 864 14.12 -11.59 -6.04
N PRO A 865 14.03 -12.90 -5.73
CA PRO A 865 13.37 -13.36 -4.51
C PRO A 865 13.89 -12.68 -3.24
N GLY A 866 15.20 -12.46 -3.13
CA GLY A 866 15.80 -11.74 -2.00
C GLY A 866 15.30 -10.30 -1.90
N THR A 867 15.33 -9.54 -3.00
CA THR A 867 14.84 -8.16 -3.00
C THR A 867 13.34 -8.07 -2.68
N ARG A 868 12.52 -9.03 -3.12
CA ARG A 868 11.10 -9.11 -2.73
C ARG A 868 10.93 -9.34 -1.23
N GLY A 869 11.78 -10.16 -0.62
CA GLY A 869 11.79 -10.37 0.83
C GLY A 869 12.07 -9.09 1.61
N ILE A 870 12.98 -8.24 1.12
CA ILE A 870 13.23 -6.91 1.70
C ILE A 870 11.97 -6.04 1.58
N VAL A 871 11.35 -5.99 0.39
CA VAL A 871 10.11 -5.20 0.19
C VAL A 871 8.99 -5.66 1.12
N LEU A 872 8.82 -6.97 1.31
CA LEU A 872 7.85 -7.52 2.24
C LEU A 872 8.12 -7.04 3.68
N LEU A 873 9.36 -7.14 4.16
CA LEU A 873 9.71 -6.70 5.51
C LEU A 873 9.57 -5.18 5.67
N LEU A 874 9.88 -4.39 4.63
CA LEU A 874 9.65 -2.94 4.61
C LEU A 874 8.17 -2.61 4.84
N LEU A 875 7.25 -3.32 4.17
CA LEU A 875 5.81 -3.15 4.35
C LEU A 875 5.38 -3.40 5.80
N TYR A 876 5.85 -4.49 6.41
CA TYR A 876 5.45 -4.90 7.77
C TYR A 876 6.13 -4.13 8.91
N LEU A 877 7.37 -3.67 8.71
CA LEU A 877 8.15 -3.01 9.77
C LEU A 877 7.97 -1.50 9.80
N ALA A 878 7.64 -0.87 8.65
CA ALA A 878 7.67 0.58 8.52
C ALA A 878 6.42 1.22 7.90
N LEU A 879 5.54 0.45 7.28
CA LEU A 879 4.32 0.98 6.65
C LEU A 879 3.03 0.55 7.37
N ASP A 880 3.13 -0.46 8.23
CA ASP A 880 2.05 -1.08 9.00
C ASP A 880 1.85 -0.42 10.40
N ASP A 881 2.06 0.90 10.52
CA ASP A 881 2.03 1.63 11.81
C ASP A 881 0.70 1.52 12.57
N SER A 882 -0.40 1.24 11.86
CA SER A 882 -1.72 1.04 12.48
C SER A 882 -1.88 -0.33 13.13
N ASP A 883 -1.13 -1.34 12.69
CA ASP A 883 -1.22 -2.70 13.23
C ASP A 883 -0.24 -2.92 14.38
N ASN A 884 -0.76 -2.74 15.59
CA ASN A 884 0.03 -2.91 16.81
C ASN A 884 0.18 -4.36 17.27
N ARG A 885 -0.40 -5.36 16.57
CA ARG A 885 -0.29 -6.78 16.95
C ARG A 885 1.16 -7.25 16.91
N PRO A 886 1.59 -8.21 17.76
CA PRO A 886 2.93 -8.78 17.67
C PRO A 886 3.24 -9.32 16.27
N LEU A 887 4.46 -9.06 15.80
CA LEU A 887 4.97 -9.57 14.53
C LEU A 887 5.89 -10.76 14.80
N VAL A 888 5.49 -11.94 14.34
CA VAL A 888 6.27 -13.18 14.43
C VAL A 888 6.85 -13.47 13.05
N ILE A 889 8.18 -13.56 12.93
CA ILE A 889 8.87 -13.75 11.66
C ILE A 889 9.78 -14.98 11.75
N ASP A 890 9.59 -15.98 10.88
CA ASP A 890 10.45 -17.17 10.84
C ASP A 890 11.40 -17.14 9.65
N GLN A 891 12.69 -16.99 9.94
CA GLN A 891 13.81 -17.06 8.99
C GLN A 891 13.62 -16.21 7.73
N PRO A 892 13.30 -14.91 7.87
CA PRO A 892 13.09 -14.04 6.72
C PRO A 892 14.36 -13.86 5.86
N GLU A 893 15.54 -14.19 6.39
CA GLU A 893 16.84 -13.97 5.76
C GLU A 893 17.30 -15.07 4.79
N GLU A 894 16.60 -16.20 4.64
CA GLU A 894 17.15 -17.36 3.91
C GLU A 894 17.51 -17.05 2.45
N ASN A 895 16.86 -16.05 1.86
CA ASN A 895 17.13 -15.53 0.52
C ASN A 895 17.81 -14.14 0.51
N LEU A 896 18.26 -13.63 1.66
CA LEU A 896 18.85 -12.30 1.83
C LEU A 896 20.36 -12.38 2.09
N ASP A 897 21.15 -11.55 1.39
CA ASP A 897 22.56 -11.44 1.71
C ASP A 897 22.78 -10.60 3.00
N PRO A 898 23.80 -10.91 3.82
CA PRO A 898 24.01 -10.22 5.09
C PRO A 898 24.22 -8.71 4.98
N LYS A 899 24.76 -8.22 3.85
CA LYS A 899 25.00 -6.79 3.66
C LYS A 899 23.68 -6.05 3.47
N SER A 900 22.80 -6.57 2.61
CA SER A 900 21.46 -6.01 2.41
C SER A 900 20.64 -6.04 3.71
N VAL A 901 20.72 -7.12 4.50
CA VAL A 901 20.07 -7.16 5.83
C VAL A 901 20.57 -6.02 6.74
N PHE A 902 21.88 -5.79 6.78
CA PHE A 902 22.47 -4.74 7.62
C PHE A 902 22.08 -3.33 7.15
N GLU A 903 22.25 -3.05 5.86
CA GLU A 903 22.02 -1.71 5.29
C GLU A 903 20.52 -1.37 5.21
N GLU A 904 19.66 -2.38 4.99
CA GLU A 904 18.26 -2.13 4.64
C GLU A 904 17.26 -2.39 5.77
N LEU A 905 17.52 -3.33 6.69
CA LEU A 905 16.52 -3.80 7.66
C LEU A 905 16.84 -3.47 9.12
N VAL A 906 18.11 -3.43 9.53
CA VAL A 906 18.49 -3.28 10.95
C VAL A 906 17.85 -2.07 11.62
N HIS A 907 17.89 -0.91 10.96
CA HIS A 907 17.27 0.32 11.47
C HIS A 907 15.76 0.17 11.67
N LEU A 908 15.08 -0.48 10.72
CA LEU A 908 13.63 -0.67 10.77
C LEU A 908 13.22 -1.57 11.93
N PHE A 909 14.00 -2.62 12.23
CA PHE A 909 13.77 -3.44 13.42
C PHE A 909 13.99 -2.64 14.72
N ILE A 910 14.99 -1.75 14.76
CA ILE A 910 15.25 -0.89 15.93
C ILE A 910 14.10 0.10 16.15
N GLU A 911 13.56 0.69 15.08
CA GLU A 911 12.40 1.57 15.15
C GLU A 911 11.15 0.79 15.56
N ALA A 912 10.85 -0.32 14.86
CA ALA A 912 9.67 -1.13 15.08
C ALA A 912 9.61 -1.72 16.50
N LYS A 913 10.73 -2.21 17.05
CA LYS A 913 10.77 -2.78 18.42
C LYS A 913 10.46 -1.77 19.53
N ALA A 914 10.52 -0.46 19.24
CA ALA A 914 10.19 0.59 20.20
C ALA A 914 8.68 0.70 20.45
N HIS A 915 7.84 0.29 19.49
CA HIS A 915 6.38 0.45 19.55
C HIS A 915 5.57 -0.83 19.26
N ARG A 916 6.23 -1.89 18.75
CA ARG A 916 5.61 -3.18 18.42
C ARG A 916 6.47 -4.33 18.98
N GLN A 917 5.82 -5.37 19.52
CA GLN A 917 6.54 -6.58 19.91
C GLN A 917 6.92 -7.38 18.66
N ILE A 918 8.20 -7.75 18.54
CA ILE A 918 8.71 -8.51 17.40
C ILE A 918 9.33 -9.80 17.93
N ILE A 919 8.93 -10.94 17.37
CA ILE A 919 9.48 -12.25 17.70
C ILE A 919 10.07 -12.82 16.41
N ILE A 920 11.39 -12.87 16.33
CA ILE A 920 12.09 -13.32 15.13
C ILE A 920 12.83 -14.62 15.39
N VAL A 921 12.59 -15.63 14.56
CA VAL A 921 13.46 -16.80 14.46
C VAL A 921 14.50 -16.50 13.40
N THR A 922 15.79 -16.55 13.78
CA THR A 922 16.86 -16.18 12.86
C THR A 922 18.15 -16.94 13.16
N HIS A 923 18.99 -17.06 12.14
CA HIS A 923 20.38 -17.49 12.22
C HIS A 923 21.35 -16.38 11.77
N ASN A 924 20.86 -15.17 11.52
CA ASN A 924 21.63 -14.02 11.07
C ASN A 924 22.06 -13.13 12.23
N ALA A 925 23.37 -13.00 12.46
CA ALA A 925 23.93 -12.15 13.50
C ALA A 925 23.49 -10.68 13.41
N ASN A 926 23.24 -10.15 12.21
CA ASN A 926 22.79 -8.76 12.05
C ASN A 926 21.41 -8.51 12.63
N LEU A 927 20.50 -9.50 12.56
CA LEU A 927 19.12 -9.40 13.08
C LEU A 927 19.03 -9.63 14.59
N VAL A 928 20.14 -9.97 15.24
CA VAL A 928 20.22 -10.21 16.69
C VAL A 928 21.13 -9.20 17.39
N ILE A 929 22.36 -9.07 16.90
CA ILE A 929 23.41 -8.25 17.53
C ILE A 929 23.26 -6.79 17.10
N ASN A 930 23.16 -6.53 15.79
CA ASN A 930 23.13 -5.15 15.28
C ASN A 930 21.76 -4.48 15.44
N THR A 931 20.69 -5.25 15.61
CA THR A 931 19.36 -4.77 16.03
C THR A 931 19.25 -4.58 17.54
N ASP A 932 20.27 -4.96 18.31
CA ASP A 932 20.28 -4.96 19.77
C ASP A 932 19.06 -5.69 20.36
N ALA A 933 18.90 -6.98 20.05
CA ALA A 933 17.75 -7.76 20.49
C ALA A 933 17.58 -7.71 22.02
N ASP A 934 16.37 -7.35 22.45
CA ASP A 934 16.06 -7.15 23.87
C ASP A 934 16.05 -8.47 24.63
N GLN A 935 15.64 -9.55 23.99
CA GLN A 935 15.72 -10.90 24.54
C GLN A 935 16.23 -11.86 23.49
N ILE A 936 17.17 -12.70 23.88
CA ILE A 936 17.67 -13.79 23.05
C ILE A 936 17.24 -15.09 23.71
N ILE A 937 16.49 -15.91 22.98
CA ILE A 937 16.05 -17.25 23.36
C ILE A 937 16.90 -18.25 22.58
N ILE A 938 17.69 -19.04 23.30
CA ILE A 938 18.51 -20.11 22.74
C ILE A 938 17.71 -21.41 22.84
N ALA A 939 17.39 -21.98 21.68
CA ALA A 939 16.71 -23.26 21.55
C ALA A 939 17.72 -24.40 21.43
N GLU A 940 17.58 -25.41 22.30
CA GLU A 940 18.39 -26.63 22.33
C GLU A 940 17.47 -27.86 22.24
N SER A 941 17.87 -28.85 21.45
CA SER A 941 17.21 -30.16 21.38
C SER A 941 18.10 -31.23 22.00
N GLY A 942 17.52 -32.04 22.88
CA GLY A 942 18.13 -33.24 23.42
C GLY A 942 18.19 -34.39 22.40
N PRO A 943 18.70 -35.56 22.83
CA PRO A 943 18.75 -36.77 22.01
C PRO A 943 17.35 -37.18 21.55
N HIS A 944 17.24 -37.71 20.33
CA HIS A 944 15.96 -38.14 19.75
C HIS A 944 15.56 -39.53 20.27
N PRO A 945 14.51 -39.66 21.11
CA PRO A 945 14.00 -40.96 21.53
C PRO A 945 13.15 -41.58 20.41
N HIS A 946 13.08 -42.91 20.36
CA HIS A 946 12.30 -43.60 19.34
C HIS A 946 10.79 -43.44 19.63
N GLY A 947 10.02 -42.90 18.67
CA GLY A 947 8.56 -42.76 18.79
C GLY A 947 8.07 -41.61 19.67
N ALA A 948 8.94 -40.66 20.03
CA ALA A 948 8.56 -39.45 20.76
C ALA A 948 9.38 -38.25 20.27
N LEU A 949 8.88 -37.04 20.55
CA LEU A 949 9.63 -35.81 20.26
C LEU A 949 10.88 -35.70 21.15
N PRO A 950 11.97 -35.12 20.64
CA PRO A 950 13.17 -34.88 21.43
C PRO A 950 12.85 -33.87 22.54
N PRO A 951 13.49 -33.95 23.72
CA PRO A 951 13.35 -32.94 24.75
C PRO A 951 13.82 -31.58 24.24
N ILE A 952 12.92 -30.59 24.17
CA ILE A 952 13.24 -29.22 23.77
C ILE A 952 13.45 -28.37 25.04
N THR A 953 14.56 -27.64 25.08
CA THR A 953 14.92 -26.74 26.18
C THR A 953 15.21 -25.35 25.62
N TYR A 954 14.73 -24.33 26.32
CA TYR A 954 15.01 -22.93 26.02
C TYR A 954 15.81 -22.30 27.16
N ARG A 955 16.77 -21.45 26.81
CA ARG A 955 17.45 -20.53 27.73
C ARG A 955 17.28 -19.12 27.21
N SER A 956 17.25 -18.12 28.08
CA SER A 956 17.07 -16.75 27.62
C SER A 956 17.72 -15.71 28.51
N GLY A 957 18.05 -14.58 27.90
CA GLY A 957 18.60 -13.38 28.54
C GLY A 957 18.94 -12.30 27.50
N GLY A 958 19.56 -11.20 27.93
CA GLY A 958 19.96 -10.10 27.05
C GLY A 958 21.45 -10.16 26.71
N LEU A 959 21.90 -9.27 25.81
CA LEU A 959 23.31 -9.17 25.39
C LEU A 959 24.26 -8.74 26.52
N GLU A 960 23.77 -8.15 27.60
CA GLU A 960 24.54 -7.89 28.82
C GLU A 960 24.94 -9.16 29.58
N SER A 961 24.25 -10.30 29.37
CA SER A 961 24.62 -11.55 30.03
C SER A 961 25.79 -12.24 29.34
N ALA A 962 26.86 -12.50 30.09
CA ALA A 962 28.06 -13.16 29.58
C ALA A 962 27.78 -14.58 29.02
N GLU A 963 26.87 -15.32 29.64
CA GLU A 963 26.47 -16.65 29.18
C GLU A 963 25.74 -16.58 27.83
N ILE A 964 24.83 -15.61 27.68
CA ILE A 964 24.09 -15.39 26.43
C ILE A 964 25.02 -14.92 25.32
N ARG A 965 25.92 -13.94 25.56
CA ARG A 965 26.90 -13.51 24.54
C ARG A 965 27.76 -14.66 24.03
N LYS A 966 28.21 -15.52 24.95
CA LYS A 966 29.00 -16.69 24.57
C LYS A 966 28.20 -17.62 23.64
N ALA A 967 26.97 -17.96 24.02
CA ALA A 967 26.11 -18.82 23.20
C ALA A 967 25.76 -18.17 21.84
N VAL A 968 25.49 -16.87 21.81
CA VAL A 968 25.27 -16.11 20.56
C VAL A 968 26.49 -16.20 19.65
N CYS A 969 27.69 -15.98 20.19
CA CYS A 969 28.94 -16.08 19.43
C CYS A 969 29.18 -17.52 18.92
N ASP A 970 28.93 -18.53 19.76
CA ASP A 970 29.09 -19.95 19.39
C ASP A 970 28.10 -20.37 18.29
N ILE A 971 26.85 -19.90 18.35
CA ILE A 971 25.77 -20.30 17.42
C ILE A 971 25.83 -19.51 16.11
N LEU A 972 25.98 -18.18 16.15
CA LEU A 972 25.85 -17.31 14.98
C LEU A 972 27.19 -17.02 14.30
N GLU A 973 28.29 -16.99 15.04
CA GLU A 973 29.63 -16.63 14.52
C GLU A 973 30.60 -17.83 14.44
N GLY A 974 30.18 -19.01 14.92
CA GLY A 974 31.01 -20.22 14.97
C GLY A 974 32.02 -20.22 16.12
N GLY A 975 31.81 -19.37 17.12
CA GLY A 975 32.61 -19.25 18.34
C GLY A 975 33.72 -18.21 18.27
N GLU A 976 34.20 -17.80 19.45
CA GLU A 976 35.15 -16.68 19.62
C GLU A 976 36.43 -16.87 18.81
N GLY A 977 36.98 -18.09 18.77
CA GLY A 977 38.19 -18.39 18.00
C GLY A 977 37.99 -18.20 16.49
N ALA A 978 36.83 -18.59 15.95
CA ALA A 978 36.50 -18.42 14.53
C ALA A 978 36.32 -16.94 14.18
N PHE A 979 35.64 -16.18 15.06
CA PHE A 979 35.46 -14.74 14.92
C PHE A 979 36.80 -13.99 14.91
N GLN A 980 37.67 -14.25 15.90
CA GLN A 980 38.99 -13.61 16.00
C GLN A 980 39.89 -13.95 14.80
N GLU A 981 39.91 -15.21 14.35
CA GLU A 981 40.68 -15.60 13.15
C GLU A 981 40.17 -14.92 11.89
N ARG A 982 38.84 -14.78 11.74
CA ARG A 982 38.23 -14.04 10.64
C ARG A 982 38.65 -12.57 10.66
N ALA A 983 38.58 -11.92 11.82
CA ALA A 983 39.03 -10.54 11.99
C ALA A 983 40.53 -10.37 11.67
N ARG A 984 41.39 -11.30 12.14
CA ARG A 984 42.83 -11.31 11.81
C ARG A 984 43.08 -11.43 10.31
N ARG A 985 42.39 -12.34 9.62
CA ARG A 985 42.52 -12.53 8.17
C ARG A 985 42.05 -11.31 7.37
N LEU A 986 40.97 -10.68 7.82
CA LEU A 986 40.45 -9.43 7.25
C LEU A 986 41.28 -8.19 7.66
N ARG A 987 42.27 -8.37 8.54
CA ARG A 987 43.12 -7.30 9.11
C ARG A 987 42.33 -6.20 9.82
N VAL A 988 41.19 -6.56 10.39
CA VAL A 988 40.39 -5.67 11.23
C VAL A 988 40.99 -5.69 12.64
N ARG A 989 41.34 -4.52 13.16
CA ARG A 989 41.72 -4.37 14.57
C ARG A 989 40.45 -4.35 15.40
N LEU A 990 40.30 -5.33 16.28
CA LEU A 990 39.29 -5.32 17.32
C LEU A 990 39.82 -4.45 18.45
N GLU A 991 39.34 -3.21 18.57
CA GLU A 991 39.59 -2.37 19.73
C GLU A 991 38.36 -2.36 20.62
N ARG A 992 38.54 -2.98 21.80
CA ARG A 992 37.56 -3.28 22.86
C ARG A 992 36.45 -4.27 22.51
#